data_AF-Q0CMU9-F1
#
_entry.id   AF-Q0CMU9-F1
#
_cell.length_a   1.000
_cell.length_b   1.000
_cell.length_c   1.000
_cell.angle_alpha   90.00
_cell.angle_beta   90.00
_cell.angle_gamma   90.00
#
_symmetry.space_group_name_H-M   'P 1'
#
loop_
_entity.id
_entity.type
_entity.pdbx_description
1 polymer ?
#
loop_
_entity_poly.entity_id
_entity_poly.type
_entity_poly.pdbx_seq_one_letter_code
_entity_poly.pdbx_strand_id
1 'polypeptide(L)'
;MPGTLRFLDFPAEVRLAIYRYLIPNISIRNFNLIRGRSKHIVLRRDGGRCCPALLRTSRLIYNEVVQEWYGSTQYEVVLDTKYILFCGQLVPPYAPVPSTLRYVHSMKLCISMQGTPQYIHSQSTVEHLLGFQDRIAMLARLLSDRPSCRLQHLCMEIGVNIPLLLSLCKTPTGMLELLSWNLGPLRSHSYGIQSQEFQQSYAELRSIMFAQTTLNASAMRILSLVTIQLSLYVACGLSSAPKEDEAPIPPSKDPFYTPPTGYQHAKPGTILSHREVPYPVAKLGGDDKPSHAYQILYRTTDSFGKATATLTTVLVPENANGTKILSYQFAMDSAATRCAPSYAIRKHLKEDILMDKMTKLQFLMSTEALAKGWIVAIPDFEGPNAAYMANVKAGYAVLDGIRAVLSSTSFTNVSSSAAIAMWGYSGGSLATGLAAELQPLYAPELKISGTALGGTVWRTPTIPNRVNKKASAGLLVAAMHGLANEYPEVASLIREGLVDDAKKREKFMKAGDQCLLEYLVEFAHNDVFSYFKDPQLPNHPLLRRIEAANDMGKHTPTMPLLIYKGVLDADSPLNDTEALVSQYCAEGATVDLREVTTHNHFLLGVDGFLAAIPWLEDRLEGVPVEHECKMSKSPVPLSDSGSLEALLGTVGVDIGDVLGTILNL
;
A
#
# COMPACT_ATOMS: atom_id res chain seq x y z
N MET A 1 -17.71 -31.76 -56.63
CA MET A 1 -17.06 -31.42 -55.35
C MET A 1 -17.20 -29.92 -55.15
N PRO A 2 -17.77 -29.41 -54.05
CA PRO A 2 -17.77 -27.97 -53.80
C PRO A 2 -16.32 -27.55 -53.58
N GLY A 3 -15.81 -26.66 -54.41
CA GLY A 3 -14.43 -26.16 -54.31
C GLY A 3 -14.23 -25.50 -52.95
N THR A 4 -13.27 -26.00 -52.16
CA THR A 4 -12.79 -25.33 -50.96
C THR A 4 -12.17 -24.00 -51.36
N LEU A 5 -12.91 -22.90 -51.16
CA LEU A 5 -12.38 -21.54 -51.23
C LEU A 5 -11.17 -21.43 -50.30
N ARG A 6 -10.01 -21.05 -50.84
CA ARG A 6 -8.82 -20.87 -50.00
C ARG A 6 -8.94 -19.54 -49.28
N PHE A 7 -8.42 -19.46 -48.06
CA PHE A 7 -8.52 -18.25 -47.24
C PHE A 7 -8.00 -16.98 -47.94
N LEU A 8 -6.97 -17.09 -48.77
CA LEU A 8 -6.42 -15.97 -49.53
C LEU A 8 -7.29 -15.51 -50.71
N ASP A 9 -8.27 -16.33 -51.11
CA ASP A 9 -9.21 -15.99 -52.19
C ASP A 9 -10.36 -15.09 -51.66
N PHE A 10 -10.52 -14.90 -50.34
CA PHE A 10 -11.48 -13.94 -49.76
C PHE A 10 -11.06 -12.48 -50.03
N PRO A 11 -11.98 -11.50 -50.10
CA PRO A 11 -11.62 -10.08 -50.10
C PRO A 11 -10.80 -9.67 -48.88
N ALA A 12 -9.93 -8.67 -49.02
CA ALA A 12 -9.02 -8.23 -47.96
C ALA A 12 -9.77 -7.77 -46.70
N GLU A 13 -10.93 -7.15 -46.87
CA GLU A 13 -11.81 -6.66 -45.80
C GLU A 13 -12.29 -7.82 -44.92
N VAL A 14 -12.65 -8.95 -45.54
CA VAL A 14 -13.08 -10.16 -44.84
C VAL A 14 -11.90 -10.78 -44.09
N ARG A 15 -10.71 -10.85 -44.73
CA ARG A 15 -9.50 -11.34 -44.07
C ARG A 15 -9.13 -10.48 -42.85
N LEU A 16 -9.17 -9.15 -42.99
CA LEU A 16 -8.90 -8.21 -41.89
C LEU A 16 -9.89 -8.36 -40.73
N ALA A 17 -11.19 -8.56 -41.02
CA ALA A 17 -12.18 -8.83 -39.99
C ALA A 17 -11.87 -10.13 -39.21
N ILE A 18 -11.45 -11.17 -39.93
CA ILE A 18 -11.02 -12.44 -39.33
C ILE A 18 -9.75 -12.24 -38.49
N TYR A 19 -8.77 -11.50 -38.98
CA TYR A 19 -7.57 -11.20 -38.20
C TYR A 19 -7.90 -10.43 -36.92
N ARG A 20 -8.72 -9.37 -37.00
CA ARG A 20 -9.16 -8.58 -35.84
C ARG A 20 -9.84 -9.41 -34.76
N TYR A 21 -10.57 -10.46 -35.18
CA TYR A 21 -11.12 -11.43 -34.25
C TYR A 21 -10.05 -12.33 -33.61
N LEU A 22 -8.92 -12.61 -34.28
CA LEU A 22 -7.88 -13.55 -33.83
C LEU A 22 -6.67 -12.91 -33.14
N ILE A 23 -6.61 -11.58 -33.08
CA ILE A 23 -5.53 -10.80 -32.45
C ILE A 23 -5.95 -10.28 -31.07
N PRO A 24 -5.03 -9.68 -30.28
CA PRO A 24 -5.38 -9.05 -29.01
C PRO A 24 -6.34 -7.87 -29.14
N ASN A 25 -7.21 -7.67 -28.13
CA ASN A 25 -8.11 -6.49 -28.05
C ASN A 25 -8.26 -5.92 -26.63
N ILE A 26 -7.31 -6.26 -25.75
CA ILE A 26 -7.10 -5.66 -24.43
C ILE A 26 -5.68 -5.11 -24.35
N SER A 27 -5.42 -4.21 -23.39
CA SER A 27 -4.09 -3.60 -23.23
C SER A 27 -3.02 -4.66 -22.95
N ILE A 28 -1.93 -4.63 -23.70
CA ILE A 28 -0.81 -5.56 -23.58
C ILE A 28 0.19 -5.02 -22.57
N ARG A 29 0.24 -5.67 -21.41
CA ARG A 29 1.21 -5.40 -20.34
C ARG A 29 2.33 -6.44 -20.36
N ASN A 30 3.57 -6.01 -20.16
CA ASN A 30 4.73 -6.89 -20.24
C ASN A 30 4.70 -7.98 -19.18
N PHE A 31 4.22 -7.64 -17.99
CA PHE A 31 4.12 -8.55 -16.87
C PHE A 31 3.34 -9.84 -17.23
N ASN A 32 2.23 -9.70 -17.96
CA ASN A 32 1.37 -10.81 -18.37
C ASN A 32 2.07 -11.79 -19.33
N LEU A 33 3.11 -11.35 -20.03
CA LEU A 33 3.78 -12.12 -21.07
C LEU A 33 5.06 -12.82 -20.59
N ILE A 34 5.74 -12.29 -19.56
CA ILE A 34 6.93 -12.90 -18.95
C ILE A 34 6.58 -14.19 -18.19
N ARG A 35 5.37 -14.27 -17.64
CA ARG A 35 4.85 -15.42 -16.87
C ARG A 35 4.48 -16.65 -17.69
N GLY A 36 4.62 -16.61 -19.02
CA GLY A 36 4.17 -17.63 -19.97
C GLY A 36 4.87 -19.00 -19.92
N ARG A 37 5.18 -19.54 -18.73
CA ARG A 37 5.33 -20.99 -18.50
C ARG A 37 4.10 -21.62 -17.83
N SER A 38 3.07 -20.83 -17.47
CA SER A 38 1.76 -21.29 -16.97
C SER A 38 0.65 -21.11 -18.03
N LYS A 39 -0.33 -22.02 -18.07
CA LYS A 39 -0.98 -22.51 -19.30
C LYS A 39 -1.99 -21.60 -20.04
N HIS A 40 -2.41 -20.42 -19.56
CA HIS A 40 -3.44 -19.62 -20.28
C HIS A 40 -3.27 -18.10 -20.13
N ILE A 41 -2.68 -17.43 -21.13
CA ILE A 41 -2.68 -15.95 -21.24
C ILE A 41 -3.94 -15.51 -22.00
N VAL A 42 -4.81 -14.74 -21.33
CA VAL A 42 -6.01 -14.15 -21.94
C VAL A 42 -5.66 -12.76 -22.49
N LEU A 43 -5.74 -12.60 -23.81
CA LEU A 43 -5.43 -11.34 -24.51
C LEU A 43 -6.62 -10.78 -25.29
N ARG A 44 -7.81 -11.36 -25.06
CA ARG A 44 -9.06 -10.95 -25.67
C ARG A 44 -10.15 -10.80 -24.62
N ARG A 45 -11.03 -9.80 -24.79
CA ARG A 45 -12.16 -9.53 -23.89
C ARG A 45 -13.16 -10.68 -23.78
N ASP A 46 -13.29 -11.48 -24.83
CA ASP A 46 -14.21 -12.62 -24.89
C ASP A 46 -13.61 -13.91 -24.30
N GLY A 47 -12.42 -13.85 -23.69
CA GLY A 47 -11.72 -15.02 -23.16
C GLY A 47 -11.15 -15.95 -24.23
N GLY A 48 -11.32 -15.63 -25.51
CA GLY A 48 -10.81 -16.42 -26.63
C GLY A 48 -9.28 -16.38 -26.71
N ARG A 49 -8.69 -17.39 -27.37
CA ARG A 49 -7.24 -17.42 -27.63
C ARG A 49 -6.90 -16.51 -28.81
N CYS A 50 -5.78 -15.79 -28.70
CA CYS A 50 -5.14 -15.17 -29.86
C CYS A 50 -4.41 -16.21 -30.69
N CYS A 51 -4.22 -15.93 -31.99
CA CYS A 51 -3.51 -16.81 -32.91
C CYS A 51 -2.21 -16.16 -33.43
N PRO A 52 -1.13 -16.10 -32.63
CA PRO A 52 0.14 -15.50 -33.06
C PRO A 52 0.80 -16.29 -34.20
N ALA A 53 0.40 -17.54 -34.42
CA ALA A 53 0.84 -18.34 -35.57
C ALA A 53 0.53 -17.66 -36.91
N LEU A 54 -0.49 -16.80 -36.99
CA LEU A 54 -0.80 -16.00 -38.18
C LEU A 54 0.38 -15.16 -38.66
N LEU A 55 1.21 -14.65 -37.74
CA LEU A 55 2.40 -13.87 -38.08
C LEU A 55 3.52 -14.73 -38.72
N ARG A 56 3.35 -16.04 -38.81
CA ARG A 56 4.35 -16.99 -39.34
C ARG A 56 3.84 -17.77 -40.55
N THR A 57 2.61 -17.55 -41.02
CA THR A 57 1.99 -18.37 -42.07
C THR A 57 2.47 -18.02 -43.48
N SER A 58 2.38 -16.75 -43.88
CA SER A 58 2.84 -16.28 -45.18
C SER A 58 3.22 -14.80 -45.12
N ARG A 59 4.03 -14.34 -46.09
CA ARG A 59 4.42 -12.93 -46.19
C ARG A 59 3.21 -12.01 -46.39
N LEU A 60 2.23 -12.44 -47.17
CA LEU A 60 1.01 -11.67 -47.40
C LEU A 60 0.20 -11.53 -46.10
N ILE A 61 -0.06 -12.64 -45.40
CA ILE A 61 -0.79 -12.64 -44.13
C ILE A 61 -0.02 -11.83 -43.08
N TYR A 62 1.31 -11.99 -42.99
CA TYR A 62 2.13 -11.18 -42.08
C TYR A 62 1.97 -9.69 -42.33
N ASN A 63 2.07 -9.24 -43.59
CA ASN A 63 1.96 -7.82 -43.93
C ASN A 63 0.58 -7.22 -43.60
N GLU A 64 -0.49 -8.02 -43.74
CA GLU A 64 -1.85 -7.62 -43.36
C GLU A 64 -2.05 -7.63 -41.85
N VAL A 65 -1.63 -8.71 -41.18
CA VAL A 65 -1.89 -8.95 -39.75
C VAL A 65 -1.00 -8.10 -38.85
N VAL A 66 0.28 -7.87 -39.19
CA VAL A 66 1.23 -7.22 -38.27
C VAL A 66 0.77 -5.82 -37.86
N GLN A 67 0.14 -5.08 -38.79
CA GLN A 67 -0.38 -3.75 -38.52
C GLN A 67 -1.60 -3.81 -37.60
N GLU A 68 -2.53 -4.73 -37.87
CA GLU A 68 -3.70 -4.95 -37.02
C GLU A 68 -3.29 -5.42 -35.62
N TRP A 69 -2.30 -6.33 -35.54
CA TRP A 69 -1.83 -6.92 -34.29
C TRP A 69 -1.32 -5.86 -33.32
N TYR A 70 -0.41 -4.99 -33.77
CA TYR A 70 0.17 -3.95 -32.92
C TYR A 70 -0.66 -2.65 -32.88
N GLY A 71 -1.59 -2.46 -33.83
CA GLY A 71 -2.42 -1.26 -33.93
C GLY A 71 -3.79 -1.34 -33.26
N SER A 72 -4.24 -2.53 -32.86
CA SER A 72 -5.60 -2.77 -32.32
C SER A 72 -5.78 -2.41 -30.85
N THR A 73 -4.70 -2.28 -30.09
CA THR A 73 -4.73 -2.08 -28.64
C THR A 73 -3.52 -1.30 -28.14
N GLN A 74 -3.53 -0.92 -26.86
CA GLN A 74 -2.41 -0.28 -26.21
C GLN A 74 -1.31 -1.29 -25.86
N TYR A 75 -0.06 -0.91 -26.08
CA TYR A 75 1.11 -1.71 -25.69
C TYR A 75 1.98 -0.98 -24.68
N GLU A 76 2.40 -1.69 -23.64
CA GLU A 76 3.35 -1.20 -22.65
C GLU A 76 4.79 -1.39 -23.10
N VAL A 77 5.60 -0.35 -22.94
CA VAL A 77 7.05 -0.36 -23.13
C VAL A 77 7.68 0.15 -21.86
N VAL A 78 8.53 -0.67 -21.22
CA VAL A 78 9.30 -0.24 -20.04
C VAL A 78 10.73 0.01 -20.47
N LEU A 79 11.25 1.17 -20.12
CA LEU A 79 12.62 1.57 -20.40
C LEU A 79 13.39 1.72 -19.08
N ASP A 80 14.31 0.79 -18.87
CA ASP A 80 15.24 0.76 -17.74
C ASP A 80 16.68 0.96 -18.24
N THR A 81 17.59 1.32 -17.33
CA THR A 81 19.04 1.35 -17.60
C THR A 81 19.60 0.06 -18.15
N LYS A 82 19.02 -1.07 -17.76
CA LYS A 82 19.55 -2.40 -18.07
C LYS A 82 18.81 -3.08 -19.21
N TYR A 83 17.66 -2.58 -19.67
CA TYR A 83 16.89 -3.22 -20.75
C TYR A 83 15.72 -2.36 -21.23
N ILE A 84 15.20 -2.71 -22.41
CA ILE A 84 13.84 -2.37 -22.83
C ILE A 84 12.99 -3.62 -22.67
N LEU A 85 11.83 -3.51 -22.04
CA LEU A 85 10.89 -4.59 -21.93
C LEU A 85 9.69 -4.31 -22.84
N PHE A 86 9.47 -5.22 -23.79
CA PHE A 86 8.37 -5.11 -24.76
C PHE A 86 7.81 -6.49 -25.12
N CYS A 87 6.49 -6.64 -25.08
CA CYS A 87 5.81 -7.92 -25.29
C CYS A 87 6.38 -9.09 -24.46
N GLY A 88 6.81 -8.80 -23.22
CA GLY A 88 7.42 -9.79 -22.33
C GLY A 88 8.82 -10.27 -22.76
N GLN A 89 9.46 -9.58 -23.70
CA GLN A 89 10.83 -9.83 -24.12
C GLN A 89 11.75 -8.74 -23.57
N LEU A 90 12.85 -9.18 -22.94
CA LEU A 90 13.89 -8.31 -22.41
C LEU A 90 14.92 -8.04 -23.51
N VAL A 91 15.02 -6.78 -23.94
CA VAL A 91 15.93 -6.31 -24.98
C VAL A 91 17.14 -5.64 -24.31
N PRO A 92 18.32 -6.28 -24.32
CA PRO A 92 19.48 -5.82 -23.53
C PRO A 92 20.21 -4.62 -24.14
N PRO A 93 21.09 -3.90 -23.37
CA PRO A 93 22.10 -2.86 -23.68
C PRO A 93 22.25 -2.31 -25.08
N TYR A 94 22.55 -3.25 -25.96
CA TYR A 94 23.13 -3.05 -27.27
C TYR A 94 22.37 -3.83 -28.36
N ALA A 95 21.25 -4.46 -28.00
CA ALA A 95 20.37 -5.08 -28.97
C ALA A 95 19.53 -4.01 -29.69
N PRO A 96 19.27 -4.18 -31.00
CA PRO A 96 18.40 -3.29 -31.75
C PRO A 96 16.99 -3.27 -31.14
N VAL A 97 16.37 -2.09 -31.09
CA VAL A 97 14.96 -1.95 -30.66
C VAL A 97 14.06 -2.79 -31.57
N PRO A 98 13.08 -3.54 -31.04
CA PRO A 98 12.14 -4.32 -31.84
C PRO A 98 11.50 -3.46 -32.93
N SER A 99 11.74 -3.84 -34.19
CA SER A 99 11.23 -3.08 -35.33
C SER A 99 9.71 -3.03 -35.37
N THR A 100 9.02 -3.95 -34.70
CA THR A 100 7.56 -4.02 -34.59
C THR A 100 6.94 -2.86 -33.81
N LEU A 101 7.71 -2.14 -32.98
CA LEU A 101 7.24 -0.95 -32.28
C LEU A 101 6.70 0.13 -33.22
N ARG A 102 7.14 0.15 -34.49
CA ARG A 102 6.66 1.10 -35.50
C ARG A 102 5.17 0.93 -35.84
N TYR A 103 4.63 -0.27 -35.60
CA TYR A 103 3.23 -0.60 -35.88
C TYR A 103 2.32 -0.32 -34.67
N VAL A 104 2.87 0.14 -33.54
CA VAL A 104 2.07 0.43 -32.34
C VAL A 104 1.34 1.76 -32.53
N HIS A 105 0.01 1.72 -32.43
CA HIS A 105 -0.83 2.93 -32.52
C HIS A 105 -1.04 3.60 -31.16
N SER A 106 -1.09 2.82 -30.07
CA SER A 106 -1.26 3.33 -28.71
C SER A 106 -0.21 2.73 -27.78
N MET A 107 0.57 3.58 -27.12
CA MET A 107 1.71 3.18 -26.28
C MET A 107 1.58 3.73 -24.86
N LYS A 108 1.84 2.88 -23.87
CA LYS A 108 2.18 3.29 -22.50
C LYS A 108 3.70 3.15 -22.32
N LEU A 109 4.41 4.27 -22.26
CA LEU A 109 5.87 4.31 -22.11
C LEU A 109 6.23 4.61 -20.65
N CYS A 110 6.82 3.64 -19.97
CA CYS A 110 7.26 3.76 -18.59
C CYS A 110 8.78 4.01 -18.56
N ILE A 111 9.21 5.13 -17.99
CA ILE A 111 10.62 5.56 -17.94
C ILE A 111 11.03 5.73 -16.49
N SER A 112 12.12 5.08 -16.08
CA SER A 112 12.76 5.33 -14.79
C SER A 112 13.87 6.38 -14.95
N MET A 113 13.70 7.58 -14.37
CA MET A 113 14.68 8.67 -14.44
C MET A 113 15.98 8.31 -13.74
N GLN A 114 17.07 8.69 -14.38
CA GLN A 114 18.42 8.42 -13.95
C GLN A 114 19.19 9.69 -13.61
N GLY A 115 20.12 9.58 -12.66
CA GLY A 115 21.02 10.67 -12.31
C GLY A 115 21.88 11.15 -13.49
N THR A 116 22.28 12.42 -13.49
CA THR A 116 23.21 12.93 -14.50
C THR A 116 24.63 12.41 -14.22
N PRO A 117 25.47 12.20 -15.25
CA PRO A 117 26.85 11.71 -15.08
C PRO A 117 27.74 12.60 -14.20
N GLN A 118 27.33 13.84 -13.95
CA GLN A 118 28.07 14.82 -13.15
C GLN A 118 28.20 14.45 -11.66
N TYR A 119 27.38 13.51 -11.16
CA TYR A 119 27.33 13.13 -9.74
C TYR A 119 27.80 11.68 -9.48
N ILE A 120 28.52 11.07 -10.43
CA ILE A 120 28.84 9.63 -10.42
C ILE A 120 30.34 9.39 -10.63
N HIS A 121 30.94 8.65 -9.71
CA HIS A 121 32.40 8.42 -9.66
C HIS A 121 32.82 7.01 -10.14
N SER A 122 31.90 6.22 -10.71
CA SER A 122 32.13 4.82 -11.14
C SER A 122 31.98 4.67 -12.66
N GLN A 123 32.98 4.06 -13.32
CA GLN A 123 33.01 3.87 -14.78
C GLN A 123 31.90 2.93 -15.28
N SER A 124 31.62 1.84 -14.58
CA SER A 124 30.55 0.89 -14.93
C SER A 124 29.16 1.55 -14.92
N THR A 125 28.92 2.43 -13.94
CA THR A 125 27.65 3.17 -13.83
C THR A 125 27.48 4.17 -14.98
N VAL A 126 28.57 4.80 -15.43
CA VAL A 126 28.55 5.72 -16.58
C VAL A 126 28.18 4.99 -17.88
N GLU A 127 28.72 3.80 -18.13
CA GLU A 127 28.41 3.00 -19.32
C GLU A 127 26.93 2.63 -19.41
N HIS A 128 26.31 2.23 -18.29
CA HIS A 128 24.87 1.94 -18.23
C HIS A 128 24.00 3.19 -18.51
N LEU A 129 24.43 4.36 -18.04
CA LEU A 129 23.70 5.62 -18.24
C LEU A 129 23.80 6.14 -19.67
N LEU A 130 24.96 5.98 -20.31
CA LEU A 130 25.11 6.28 -21.74
C LEU A 130 24.28 5.32 -22.59
N GLY A 131 24.26 4.02 -22.25
CA GLY A 131 23.38 3.05 -22.90
C GLY A 131 21.88 3.37 -22.77
N PHE A 132 21.46 3.93 -21.63
CA PHE A 132 20.11 4.44 -21.44
C PHE A 132 19.79 5.62 -22.37
N GLN A 133 20.71 6.58 -22.52
CA GLN A 133 20.54 7.72 -23.44
C GLN A 133 20.40 7.27 -24.90
N ASP A 134 21.25 6.34 -25.34
CA ASP A 134 21.21 5.80 -26.70
C ASP A 134 19.88 5.09 -27.00
N ARG A 135 19.29 4.41 -26.00
CA ARG A 135 17.98 3.75 -26.11
C ARG A 135 16.84 4.72 -26.26
N ILE A 136 16.83 5.76 -25.45
CA ILE A 136 15.81 6.81 -25.54
C ILE A 136 15.92 7.51 -26.89
N ALA A 137 17.15 7.78 -27.37
CA ALA A 137 17.36 8.34 -28.70
C ALA A 137 16.89 7.40 -29.82
N MET A 138 17.17 6.11 -29.72
CA MET A 138 16.76 5.10 -30.71
C MET A 138 15.24 4.92 -30.73
N LEU A 139 14.59 4.87 -29.57
CA LEU A 139 13.14 4.84 -29.44
C LEU A 139 12.53 6.13 -30.01
N ALA A 140 13.08 7.30 -29.66
CA ALA A 140 12.62 8.58 -30.17
C ALA A 140 12.65 8.65 -31.70
N ARG A 141 13.75 8.17 -32.32
CA ARG A 141 13.89 8.08 -33.79
C ARG A 141 12.86 7.15 -34.41
N LEU A 142 12.63 5.98 -33.79
CA LEU A 142 11.64 5.02 -34.29
C LEU A 142 10.22 5.59 -34.21
N LEU A 143 9.92 6.36 -33.17
CA LEU A 143 8.63 7.04 -32.99
C LEU A 143 8.49 8.34 -33.80
N SER A 144 9.55 8.84 -34.43
CA SER A 144 9.52 10.10 -35.19
C SER A 144 9.69 9.96 -36.70
N ASP A 145 10.08 8.79 -37.18
CA ASP A 145 10.25 8.49 -38.60
C ASP A 145 8.88 8.48 -39.32
N ARG A 146 8.45 9.63 -39.88
CA ARG A 146 7.10 9.84 -40.44
C ARG A 146 6.61 8.82 -41.48
N PRO A 147 7.43 8.24 -42.37
CA PRO A 147 6.97 7.23 -43.31
C PRO A 147 6.56 5.91 -42.62
N SER A 148 7.08 5.65 -41.42
CA SER A 148 6.94 4.37 -40.72
C SER A 148 6.25 4.47 -39.36
N CYS A 149 6.14 5.68 -38.78
CA CYS A 149 5.47 5.92 -37.50
C CYS A 149 3.95 5.88 -37.64
N ARG A 150 3.32 5.01 -36.84
CA ARG A 150 1.87 4.87 -36.76
C ARG A 150 1.30 5.23 -35.37
N LEU A 151 2.14 5.77 -34.48
CA LEU A 151 1.74 6.13 -33.13
C LEU A 151 0.75 7.29 -33.14
N GLN A 152 -0.42 7.08 -32.56
CA GLN A 152 -1.50 8.06 -32.43
C GLN A 152 -1.69 8.51 -30.98
N HIS A 153 -1.44 7.61 -30.03
CA HIS A 153 -1.61 7.87 -28.60
C HIS A 153 -0.36 7.46 -27.83
N LEU A 154 0.20 8.40 -27.07
CA LEU A 154 1.33 8.16 -26.18
C LEU A 154 0.95 8.58 -24.76
N CYS A 155 0.97 7.63 -23.84
CA CYS A 155 0.91 7.88 -22.41
C CYS A 155 2.31 7.65 -21.84
N MET A 156 2.86 8.63 -21.13
CA MET A 156 4.16 8.52 -20.49
C MET A 156 4.01 8.47 -18.98
N GLU A 157 4.68 7.50 -18.37
CA GLU A 157 4.81 7.36 -16.93
C GLU A 157 6.29 7.49 -16.58
N ILE A 158 6.60 8.42 -15.68
CA ILE A 158 7.98 8.79 -15.34
C ILE A 158 8.18 8.52 -13.85
N GLY A 159 8.95 7.47 -13.54
CA GLY A 159 9.38 7.17 -12.18
C GLY A 159 10.68 7.87 -11.85
N VAL A 160 10.84 8.35 -10.61
CA VAL A 160 12.10 8.92 -10.11
C VAL A 160 12.45 8.24 -8.79
N ASN A 161 13.69 7.79 -8.64
CA ASN A 161 14.19 7.31 -7.37
C ASN A 161 14.23 8.48 -6.35
N ILE A 162 13.71 8.30 -5.13
CA ILE A 162 13.52 9.41 -4.19
C ILE A 162 14.83 10.06 -3.68
N PRO A 163 16.00 9.40 -3.46
CA PRO A 163 17.25 10.04 -3.10
C PRO A 163 17.72 10.96 -4.20
N LEU A 164 17.52 10.53 -5.45
CA LEU A 164 17.75 11.38 -6.60
C LEU A 164 16.78 12.57 -6.51
N LEU A 165 15.48 12.36 -6.35
CA LEU A 165 14.48 13.44 -6.19
C LEU A 165 14.83 14.42 -5.04
N LEU A 166 15.19 13.92 -3.86
CA LEU A 166 15.55 14.67 -2.66
C LEU A 166 16.88 15.40 -2.80
N SER A 167 17.86 14.84 -3.54
CA SER A 167 19.10 15.54 -3.88
C SER A 167 18.84 16.73 -4.81
N LEU A 168 17.83 16.62 -5.67
CA LEU A 168 17.49 17.58 -6.71
C LEU A 168 16.56 18.68 -6.22
N CYS A 169 15.76 18.44 -5.19
CA CYS A 169 14.99 19.48 -4.49
C CYS A 169 15.88 20.55 -3.83
N LYS A 170 17.20 20.36 -3.80
CA LYS A 170 18.16 21.32 -3.24
C LYS A 170 18.47 22.46 -4.21
N THR A 171 18.37 22.27 -5.53
CA THR A 171 18.58 23.33 -6.53
C THR A 171 17.68 23.19 -7.77
N PRO A 172 16.96 24.25 -8.20
CA PRO A 172 16.14 24.21 -9.42
C PRO A 172 16.92 23.83 -10.70
N THR A 173 18.20 24.21 -10.76
CA THR A 173 19.10 23.91 -11.88
C THR A 173 19.35 22.41 -12.03
N GLY A 174 19.60 21.69 -10.93
CA GLY A 174 19.84 20.25 -10.98
C GLY A 174 18.63 19.47 -11.50
N MET A 175 17.41 19.92 -11.18
CA MET A 175 16.18 19.30 -11.67
C MET A 175 15.96 19.52 -13.17
N LEU A 176 16.25 20.72 -13.67
CA LEU A 176 16.20 21.02 -15.11
C LEU A 176 17.25 20.23 -15.89
N GLU A 177 18.45 20.08 -15.33
CA GLU A 177 19.51 19.25 -15.91
C GLU A 177 19.09 17.78 -15.96
N LEU A 178 18.46 17.26 -14.91
CA LEU A 178 17.96 15.89 -14.87
C LEU A 178 16.89 15.63 -15.94
N LEU A 179 15.89 16.52 -16.03
CA LEU A 179 14.82 16.41 -17.03
C LEU A 179 15.38 16.54 -18.44
N SER A 180 16.28 17.49 -18.65
CA SER A 180 16.93 17.70 -19.95
C SER A 180 17.78 16.50 -20.35
N TRP A 181 18.48 15.89 -19.40
CA TRP A 181 19.23 14.66 -19.62
C TRP A 181 18.31 13.51 -20.00
N ASN A 182 17.31 13.18 -19.18
CA ASN A 182 16.49 11.99 -19.36
C ASN A 182 15.49 12.09 -20.52
N LEU A 183 14.95 13.28 -20.81
CA LEU A 183 13.88 13.47 -21.80
C LEU A 183 14.34 14.25 -23.04
N GLY A 184 15.54 14.82 -23.02
CA GLY A 184 16.12 15.57 -24.13
C GLY A 184 16.14 14.81 -25.47
N PRO A 185 16.47 13.51 -25.51
CA PRO A 185 16.44 12.76 -26.76
C PRO A 185 15.02 12.61 -27.36
N LEU A 186 13.99 12.45 -26.53
CA LEU A 186 12.58 12.46 -26.97
C LEU A 186 12.17 13.84 -27.51
N ARG A 187 12.64 14.91 -26.87
CA ARG A 187 12.37 16.29 -27.31
C ARG A 187 13.05 16.66 -28.63
N SER A 188 14.28 16.22 -28.84
CA SER A 188 15.12 16.63 -29.98
C SER A 188 14.80 15.92 -31.29
N HIS A 189 14.26 14.70 -31.23
CA HIS A 189 14.06 13.86 -32.42
C HIS A 189 12.60 13.69 -32.82
N SER A 190 11.61 14.14 -32.02
CA SER A 190 10.18 13.93 -32.31
C SER A 190 9.46 15.22 -32.73
N TYR A 191 9.27 15.40 -34.04
CA TYR A 191 8.46 16.49 -34.60
C TYR A 191 6.94 16.37 -34.32
N GLY A 192 6.47 15.30 -33.64
CA GLY A 192 5.08 15.15 -33.17
C GLY A 192 4.83 15.63 -31.74
N ILE A 193 5.88 15.97 -31.00
CA ILE A 193 5.85 16.46 -29.61
C ILE A 193 5.87 18.01 -29.57
N GLN A 194 5.73 18.65 -30.73
CA GLN A 194 5.44 20.10 -30.83
C GLN A 194 3.95 20.42 -30.72
N SER A 195 3.11 19.47 -30.30
CA SER A 195 1.70 19.75 -30.04
C SER A 195 1.60 20.90 -29.04
N GLN A 196 0.62 21.79 -29.25
CA GLN A 196 0.42 22.94 -28.38
C GLN A 196 0.25 22.46 -26.94
N GLU A 197 -0.40 21.30 -26.73
CA GLU A 197 -0.61 20.67 -25.44
C GLU A 197 0.69 20.21 -24.77
N PHE A 198 1.65 19.64 -25.51
CA PHE A 198 2.95 19.26 -24.93
C PHE A 198 3.81 20.48 -24.64
N GLN A 199 3.87 21.44 -25.57
CA GLN A 199 4.60 22.69 -25.35
C GLN A 199 4.02 23.48 -24.18
N GLN A 200 2.69 23.47 -24.03
CA GLN A 200 1.97 24.12 -22.94
C GLN A 200 2.12 23.35 -21.64
N SER A 201 2.08 22.01 -21.63
CA SER A 201 2.37 21.20 -20.43
C SER A 201 3.82 21.36 -19.95
N TYR A 202 4.77 21.38 -20.89
CA TYR A 202 6.18 21.61 -20.61
C TYR A 202 6.46 23.07 -20.19
N ALA A 203 5.78 24.04 -20.81
CA ALA A 203 5.87 25.46 -20.46
C ALA A 203 5.17 25.78 -19.13
N GLU A 204 4.08 25.10 -18.80
CA GLU A 204 3.37 25.16 -17.51
C GLU A 204 4.22 24.52 -16.41
N LEU A 205 4.80 23.34 -16.63
CA LEU A 205 5.80 22.78 -15.72
C LEU A 205 6.95 23.75 -15.49
N ARG A 206 7.47 24.36 -16.57
CA ARG A 206 8.56 25.34 -16.50
C ARG A 206 8.13 26.66 -15.83
N SER A 207 6.89 27.11 -16.00
CA SER A 207 6.38 28.39 -15.47
C SER A 207 5.94 28.27 -14.01
N ILE A 208 5.32 27.15 -13.62
CA ILE A 208 5.03 26.79 -12.22
C ILE A 208 6.35 26.75 -11.43
N MET A 209 7.41 26.21 -12.01
CA MET A 209 8.73 26.16 -11.39
C MET A 209 9.48 27.51 -11.40
N PHE A 210 9.26 28.36 -12.41
CA PHE A 210 9.78 29.73 -12.39
C PHE A 210 9.04 30.61 -11.37
N ALA A 211 7.73 30.43 -11.19
CA ALA A 211 6.93 31.14 -10.18
C ALA A 211 7.34 30.78 -8.73
N GLN A 212 7.99 29.61 -8.52
CA GLN A 212 8.60 29.24 -7.23
C GLN A 212 9.86 30.07 -6.88
N THR A 213 10.46 30.79 -7.83
CA THR A 213 11.66 31.61 -7.59
C THR A 213 11.39 32.98 -6.96
N THR A 214 10.14 33.46 -6.95
CA THR A 214 9.78 34.81 -6.46
C THR A 214 9.05 34.82 -5.11
N LEU A 215 8.77 33.65 -4.51
CA LEU A 215 8.10 33.53 -3.22
C LEU A 215 9.09 33.09 -2.13
N ASN A 216 9.24 33.94 -1.11
CA ASN A 216 10.16 33.74 0.02
C ASN A 216 10.02 32.34 0.67
N ALA A 217 11.15 31.84 1.17
CA ALA A 217 11.42 30.48 1.67
C ALA A 217 10.44 29.87 2.70
N SER A 218 9.45 30.63 3.17
CA SER A 218 8.39 30.15 4.09
C SER A 218 7.15 29.63 3.37
N ALA A 219 6.89 30.04 2.11
CA ALA A 219 5.73 29.61 1.33
C ALA A 219 6.03 28.40 0.39
N MET A 220 7.30 28.03 0.24
CA MET A 220 7.76 26.99 -0.70
C MET A 220 7.49 25.54 -0.26
N ARG A 221 6.94 25.31 0.94
CA ARG A 221 6.60 23.95 1.42
C ARG A 221 5.22 23.44 0.99
N ILE A 222 4.38 24.30 0.41
CA ILE A 222 2.96 23.99 0.18
C ILE A 222 2.64 23.58 -1.27
N LEU A 223 3.51 23.84 -2.25
CA LEU A 223 3.15 23.70 -3.68
C LEU A 223 3.78 22.54 -4.46
N SER A 224 4.56 21.66 -3.82
CA SER A 224 5.36 20.64 -4.54
C SER A 224 4.69 19.25 -4.68
N LEU A 225 3.39 19.11 -4.39
CA LEU A 225 2.69 17.82 -4.41
C LEU A 225 1.39 17.86 -5.23
N VAL A 226 1.45 18.46 -6.42
CA VAL A 226 0.37 18.36 -7.41
C VAL A 226 0.85 17.50 -8.59
N THR A 227 0.58 16.21 -8.54
CA THR A 227 0.44 15.42 -9.78
C THR A 227 -0.92 15.76 -10.38
N ILE A 228 -0.92 16.61 -11.41
CA ILE A 228 -2.11 16.89 -12.21
C ILE A 228 -2.42 15.66 -13.06
N GLN A 229 -3.50 14.96 -12.74
CA GLN A 229 -4.08 13.94 -13.60
C GLN A 229 -4.93 14.63 -14.67
N LEU A 230 -4.30 15.07 -15.76
CA LEU A 230 -4.99 15.73 -16.87
C LEU A 230 -5.75 14.67 -17.68
N SER A 231 -7.03 14.46 -17.35
CA SER A 231 -7.95 13.66 -18.15
C SER A 231 -8.67 14.59 -19.13
N LEU A 232 -8.25 14.62 -20.39
CA LEU A 232 -9.01 15.31 -21.44
C LEU A 232 -10.27 14.49 -21.77
N TYR A 233 -11.41 14.87 -21.19
CA TYR A 233 -12.71 14.55 -21.78
C TYR A 233 -13.07 15.69 -22.74
N VAL A 234 -12.99 15.43 -24.04
CA VAL A 234 -13.72 16.23 -25.02
C VAL A 234 -15.18 15.76 -24.95
N ALA A 235 -16.02 16.52 -24.25
CA ALA A 235 -17.46 16.40 -24.33
C ALA A 235 -18.04 17.77 -24.73
N CYS A 236 -18.35 17.89 -26.02
CA CYS A 236 -19.29 18.91 -26.48
C CYS A 236 -20.69 18.42 -26.11
N GLY A 237 -21.38 19.12 -25.20
CA GLY A 237 -22.78 18.84 -24.86
C GLY A 237 -23.13 19.18 -23.42
N LEU A 238 -24.05 20.13 -23.24
CA LEU A 238 -24.56 20.56 -21.94
C LEU A 238 -25.08 19.38 -21.11
N SER A 239 -24.56 19.19 -19.91
CA SER A 239 -25.26 18.50 -18.82
C SER A 239 -24.83 19.07 -17.47
N SER A 240 -25.80 19.28 -16.59
CA SER A 240 -25.66 19.92 -15.28
C SER A 240 -24.54 19.31 -14.43
N ALA A 241 -23.70 20.17 -13.84
CA ALA A 241 -22.67 19.77 -12.89
C ALA A 241 -23.29 18.99 -11.70
N PRO A 242 -22.67 17.88 -11.25
CA PRO A 242 -23.12 17.19 -10.04
C PRO A 242 -22.86 18.07 -8.81
N LYS A 243 -23.81 18.05 -7.86
CA LYS A 243 -23.71 18.71 -6.54
C LYS A 243 -22.40 18.32 -5.83
N GLU A 244 -21.76 19.29 -5.18
CA GLU A 244 -20.62 19.06 -4.28
C GLU A 244 -21.04 18.11 -3.15
N ASP A 245 -20.34 16.97 -3.02
CA ASP A 245 -20.45 16.08 -1.85
C ASP A 245 -19.84 16.80 -0.63
N GLU A 246 -20.62 16.94 0.45
CA GLU A 246 -20.26 17.59 1.71
C GLU A 246 -19.08 16.87 2.39
N ALA A 247 -18.14 17.64 2.97
CA ALA A 247 -16.94 17.09 3.62
C ALA A 247 -17.30 16.15 4.79
N PRO A 248 -16.54 15.05 5.03
CA PRO A 248 -16.87 14.11 6.10
C PRO A 248 -16.80 14.73 7.51
N ILE A 249 -17.80 14.45 8.35
CA ILE A 249 -17.82 14.92 9.75
C ILE A 249 -16.70 14.21 10.54
N PRO A 250 -15.78 14.93 11.22
CA PRO A 250 -14.71 14.36 12.03
C PRO A 250 -15.23 13.57 13.23
N PRO A 251 -14.50 12.56 13.75
CA PRO A 251 -14.98 11.70 14.84
C PRO A 251 -15.35 12.51 16.10
N SER A 252 -14.59 13.57 16.37
CA SER A 252 -14.83 14.48 17.50
C SER A 252 -16.13 15.29 17.41
N LYS A 253 -16.77 15.33 16.24
CA LYS A 253 -18.04 16.04 15.98
C LYS A 253 -19.17 15.12 15.57
N ASP A 254 -18.92 13.82 15.43
CA ASP A 254 -19.89 12.84 14.97
C ASP A 254 -20.52 12.13 16.18
N PRO A 255 -21.83 12.34 16.45
CA PRO A 255 -22.51 11.73 17.59
C PRO A 255 -22.45 10.20 17.60
N PHE A 256 -22.21 9.56 16.45
CA PHE A 256 -22.05 8.10 16.38
C PHE A 256 -20.86 7.58 17.17
N TYR A 257 -19.82 8.40 17.41
CA TYR A 257 -18.68 8.02 18.27
C TYR A 257 -18.98 8.19 19.77
N THR A 258 -20.15 8.74 20.13
CA THR A 258 -20.57 8.91 21.53
C THR A 258 -21.46 7.75 21.95
N PRO A 259 -21.06 6.93 22.95
CA PRO A 259 -21.89 5.83 23.41
C PRO A 259 -23.13 6.33 24.15
N PRO A 260 -24.27 5.60 24.07
CA PRO A 260 -25.51 5.98 24.73
C PRO A 260 -25.37 5.94 26.26
N THR A 261 -26.24 6.69 26.96
CA THR A 261 -26.24 6.68 28.44
C THR A 261 -26.49 5.26 28.97
N GLY A 262 -25.72 4.85 29.99
CA GLY A 262 -25.83 3.53 30.61
C GLY A 262 -25.08 2.40 29.89
N TYR A 263 -24.36 2.70 28.79
CA TYR A 263 -23.56 1.69 28.06
C TYR A 263 -22.55 0.95 28.94
N GLN A 264 -22.11 1.56 30.04
CA GLN A 264 -21.13 0.99 30.96
C GLN A 264 -21.62 -0.31 31.61
N HIS A 265 -22.94 -0.49 31.71
CA HIS A 265 -23.58 -1.69 32.27
C HIS A 265 -23.70 -2.83 31.25
N ALA A 266 -23.52 -2.55 29.96
CA ALA A 266 -23.50 -3.59 28.94
C ALA A 266 -22.24 -4.47 29.09
N LYS A 267 -22.33 -5.70 28.60
CA LYS A 267 -21.19 -6.62 28.60
C LYS A 267 -20.18 -6.23 27.52
N PRO A 268 -18.87 -6.49 27.71
CA PRO A 268 -17.88 -6.35 26.64
C PRO A 268 -18.34 -7.04 25.35
N GLY A 269 -18.19 -6.36 24.21
CA GLY A 269 -18.62 -6.82 22.89
C GLY A 269 -20.09 -6.54 22.53
N THR A 270 -20.88 -5.95 23.43
CA THR A 270 -22.27 -5.58 23.13
C THR A 270 -22.30 -4.48 22.06
N ILE A 271 -23.05 -4.71 20.97
CA ILE A 271 -23.35 -3.68 19.96
C ILE A 271 -24.21 -2.59 20.62
N LEU A 272 -23.71 -1.36 20.64
CA LEU A 272 -24.40 -0.19 21.18
C LEU A 272 -25.15 0.57 20.08
N SER A 273 -24.57 0.61 18.88
CA SER A 273 -25.16 1.22 17.69
C SER A 273 -24.46 0.70 16.45
N HIS A 274 -25.12 0.76 15.29
CA HIS A 274 -24.50 0.49 14.00
C HIS A 274 -25.04 1.43 12.93
N ARG A 275 -24.26 1.65 11.88
CA ARG A 275 -24.69 2.35 10.67
C ARG A 275 -23.95 1.80 9.46
N GLU A 276 -24.56 1.95 8.28
CA GLU A 276 -23.78 1.84 7.04
C GLU A 276 -22.82 3.03 6.95
N VAL A 277 -21.62 2.82 6.39
CA VAL A 277 -20.62 3.89 6.27
C VAL A 277 -21.24 5.01 5.42
N PRO A 278 -21.37 6.24 5.95
CA PRO A 278 -22.16 7.30 5.30
C PRO A 278 -21.52 7.91 4.05
N TYR A 279 -20.34 7.42 3.65
CA TYR A 279 -19.56 7.91 2.53
C TYR A 279 -19.03 6.72 1.73
N PRO A 280 -18.77 6.86 0.41
CA PRO A 280 -18.12 5.82 -0.35
C PRO A 280 -16.83 5.38 0.33
N VAL A 281 -16.65 4.08 0.54
CA VAL A 281 -15.37 3.53 0.95
C VAL A 281 -14.32 3.86 -0.11
N ALA A 282 -13.11 4.23 0.30
CA ALA A 282 -12.03 4.57 -0.63
C ALA A 282 -11.91 3.50 -1.72
N LYS A 283 -11.77 3.92 -3.00
CA LYS A 283 -11.62 2.97 -4.11
C LYS A 283 -10.37 2.12 -3.88
N LEU A 284 -10.59 0.86 -3.52
CA LEU A 284 -9.63 -0.23 -3.71
C LEU A 284 -9.41 -0.35 -5.21
N GLY A 285 -8.16 -0.51 -5.65
CA GLY A 285 -7.91 -0.85 -7.06
C GLY A 285 -8.57 -2.21 -7.39
N GLY A 286 -9.07 -2.37 -8.62
CA GLY A 286 -9.76 -3.59 -9.08
C GLY A 286 -11.29 -3.53 -9.00
N ASP A 287 -11.95 -4.62 -9.41
CA ASP A 287 -13.41 -4.79 -9.34
C ASP A 287 -13.89 -5.25 -7.94
N ASP A 288 -12.98 -5.57 -7.01
CA ASP A 288 -13.23 -6.15 -5.68
C ASP A 288 -13.63 -5.11 -4.62
N LYS A 289 -14.73 -4.38 -4.84
CA LYS A 289 -15.28 -3.46 -3.83
C LYS A 289 -16.12 -4.22 -2.80
N PRO A 290 -16.10 -3.81 -1.52
CA PRO A 290 -17.12 -4.27 -0.59
C PRO A 290 -18.50 -3.84 -1.12
N SER A 291 -19.46 -4.78 -1.11
CA SER A 291 -20.86 -4.51 -1.45
C SER A 291 -21.52 -3.67 -0.35
N HIS A 292 -21.14 -3.92 0.91
CA HIS A 292 -21.53 -3.13 2.08
C HIS A 292 -20.36 -2.86 3.01
N ALA A 293 -20.42 -1.73 3.70
CA ALA A 293 -19.53 -1.41 4.80
C ALA A 293 -20.32 -0.87 5.99
N TYR A 294 -20.14 -1.46 7.17
CA TYR A 294 -20.84 -1.07 8.39
C TYR A 294 -19.85 -0.56 9.43
N GLN A 295 -20.23 0.47 10.17
CA GLN A 295 -19.58 0.82 11.43
C GLN A 295 -20.41 0.29 12.58
N ILE A 296 -19.77 -0.40 13.51
CA ILE A 296 -20.37 -0.94 14.72
C ILE A 296 -19.70 -0.27 15.91
N LEU A 297 -20.47 0.49 16.68
CA LEU A 297 -20.06 1.00 17.99
C LEU A 297 -20.35 -0.09 19.02
N TYR A 298 -19.35 -0.51 19.79
CA TYR A 298 -19.48 -1.56 20.79
C TYR A 298 -18.82 -1.17 22.12
N ARG A 299 -19.34 -1.76 23.20
CA ARG A 299 -18.78 -1.63 24.55
C ARG A 299 -17.50 -2.46 24.67
N THR A 300 -16.42 -1.87 25.17
CA THR A 300 -15.16 -2.57 25.50
C THR A 300 -14.59 -2.11 26.84
N THR A 301 -13.33 -2.39 27.13
CA THR A 301 -12.66 -2.19 28.41
C THR A 301 -11.34 -1.42 28.21
N ASP A 302 -11.05 -0.45 29.07
CA ASP A 302 -9.79 0.31 29.03
C ASP A 302 -8.62 -0.41 29.75
N SER A 303 -7.43 0.20 29.77
CA SER A 303 -6.23 -0.38 30.39
C SER A 303 -6.38 -0.60 31.91
N PHE A 304 -7.38 0.02 32.53
CA PHE A 304 -7.64 -0.03 33.98
C PHE A 304 -8.86 -0.86 34.34
N GLY A 305 -9.43 -1.61 33.39
CA GLY A 305 -10.61 -2.45 33.62
C GLY A 305 -11.94 -1.69 33.65
N LYS A 306 -11.98 -0.41 33.27
CA LYS A 306 -13.21 0.38 33.24
C LYS A 306 -13.89 0.25 31.88
N ALA A 307 -15.21 0.41 31.86
CA ALA A 307 -15.97 0.39 30.62
C ALA A 307 -15.64 1.59 29.73
N THR A 308 -15.39 1.33 28.46
CA THR A 308 -15.28 2.32 27.38
C THR A 308 -16.04 1.80 26.15
N ALA A 309 -16.04 2.55 25.05
CA ALA A 309 -16.62 2.11 23.78
C ALA A 309 -15.70 2.50 22.63
N THR A 310 -15.68 1.69 21.57
CA THR A 310 -14.97 2.01 20.33
C THR A 310 -15.69 1.40 19.13
N LEU A 311 -15.16 1.63 17.93
CA LEU A 311 -15.77 1.21 16.68
C LEU A 311 -15.00 0.06 16.04
N THR A 312 -15.71 -0.70 15.20
CA THR A 312 -15.10 -1.52 14.16
C THR A 312 -15.81 -1.28 12.84
N THR A 313 -15.05 -1.21 11.76
CA THR A 313 -15.60 -1.15 10.40
C THR A 313 -15.61 -2.55 9.81
N VAL A 314 -16.79 -3.02 9.41
CA VAL A 314 -17.01 -4.35 8.82
C VAL A 314 -17.24 -4.19 7.33
N LEU A 315 -16.43 -4.88 6.53
CA LEU A 315 -16.49 -4.90 5.09
C LEU A 315 -17.07 -6.24 4.64
N VAL A 316 -18.14 -6.16 3.87
CA VAL A 316 -18.82 -7.32 3.32
C VAL A 316 -18.59 -7.32 1.80
N PRO A 317 -17.86 -8.29 1.24
CA PRO A 317 -17.68 -8.38 -0.21
C PRO A 317 -18.96 -8.89 -0.91
N GLU A 318 -19.05 -8.75 -2.24
CA GLU A 318 -20.21 -9.24 -3.00
C GLU A 318 -20.32 -10.78 -2.95
N ASN A 319 -19.20 -11.48 -2.96
CA ASN A 319 -19.10 -12.95 -2.81
C ASN A 319 -19.00 -13.40 -1.34
N ALA A 320 -19.52 -12.62 -0.39
CA ALA A 320 -19.34 -12.87 1.04
C ALA A 320 -19.73 -14.29 1.48
N ASN A 321 -18.79 -14.95 2.16
CA ASN A 321 -18.99 -16.13 2.96
C ASN A 321 -19.07 -15.71 4.44
N GLY A 322 -20.30 -15.58 4.96
CA GLY A 322 -20.55 -15.19 6.35
C GLY A 322 -19.97 -16.13 7.41
N THR A 323 -19.41 -17.28 7.04
CA THR A 323 -18.78 -18.23 7.97
C THR A 323 -17.30 -17.97 8.22
N LYS A 324 -16.68 -16.99 7.55
CA LYS A 324 -15.26 -16.66 7.71
C LYS A 324 -15.07 -15.18 7.96
N ILE A 325 -14.44 -14.83 9.07
CA ILE A 325 -14.11 -13.46 9.41
C ILE A 325 -12.61 -13.28 9.61
N LEU A 326 -12.10 -12.14 9.16
CA LEU A 326 -10.76 -11.66 9.44
C LEU A 326 -10.85 -10.38 10.26
N SER A 327 -10.35 -10.42 11.50
CA SER A 327 -10.08 -9.21 12.27
C SER A 327 -8.70 -8.69 11.86
N TYR A 328 -8.66 -7.54 11.18
CA TYR A 328 -7.44 -6.96 10.63
C TYR A 328 -7.10 -5.64 11.30
N GLN A 329 -6.01 -5.63 12.06
CA GLN A 329 -5.55 -4.46 12.82
C GLN A 329 -4.62 -3.61 11.96
N PHE A 330 -5.11 -2.43 11.55
CA PHE A 330 -4.30 -1.42 10.89
C PHE A 330 -3.25 -0.84 11.85
N ALA A 331 -2.03 -0.61 11.38
CA ALA A 331 -1.05 0.25 12.04
C ALA A 331 -1.51 1.73 11.93
N MET A 332 -2.30 2.18 12.92
CA MET A 332 -2.73 3.57 13.05
C MET A 332 -1.58 4.47 13.51
N ASP A 333 -0.80 3.98 14.47
CA ASP A 333 0.48 4.54 14.92
C ASP A 333 0.41 6.05 15.19
N SER A 334 -0.67 6.50 15.84
CA SER A 334 -0.98 7.91 16.02
C SER A 334 -1.79 8.16 17.29
N ALA A 335 -1.54 9.29 17.94
CA ALA A 335 -2.30 9.73 19.11
C ALA A 335 -3.56 10.56 18.77
N ALA A 336 -3.96 10.65 17.50
CA ALA A 336 -5.03 11.54 17.05
C ALA A 336 -6.26 10.77 16.54
N THR A 337 -7.43 11.10 17.08
CA THR A 337 -8.69 10.38 16.77
C THR A 337 -9.12 10.49 15.32
N ARG A 338 -8.69 11.55 14.60
CA ARG A 338 -8.94 11.70 13.16
C ARG A 338 -8.20 10.66 12.31
N CYS A 339 -7.23 9.95 12.89
CA CYS A 339 -6.47 8.91 12.20
C CYS A 339 -7.08 7.51 12.42
N ALA A 340 -8.18 7.42 13.18
CA ALA A 340 -8.88 6.17 13.42
C ALA A 340 -9.26 5.49 12.10
N PRO A 341 -9.04 4.17 11.95
CA PRO A 341 -9.36 3.43 10.72
C PRO A 341 -10.81 3.65 10.24
N SER A 342 -11.79 3.68 11.15
CA SER A 342 -13.19 3.92 10.81
C SER A 342 -13.45 5.28 10.16
N TYR A 343 -12.63 6.29 10.47
CA TYR A 343 -12.69 7.61 9.84
C TYR A 343 -11.92 7.65 8.51
N ALA A 344 -10.72 7.08 8.50
CA ALA A 344 -9.76 7.13 7.40
C ALA A 344 -10.16 6.26 6.18
N ILE A 345 -11.01 5.25 6.38
CA ILE A 345 -11.49 4.36 5.32
C ILE A 345 -12.46 5.04 4.31
N ARG A 346 -12.94 6.24 4.63
CA ARG A 346 -13.88 6.98 3.78
C ARG A 346 -13.15 7.68 2.64
N LYS A 347 -13.77 7.75 1.46
CA LYS A 347 -13.24 8.46 0.29
C LYS A 347 -13.03 9.94 0.62
N HIS A 348 -11.78 10.33 0.85
CA HIS A 348 -11.44 11.74 1.03
C HIS A 348 -11.44 12.46 -0.32
N LEU A 349 -12.46 13.30 -0.52
CA LEU A 349 -12.47 14.29 -1.58
C LEU A 349 -11.61 15.47 -1.09
N LYS A 350 -10.33 15.46 -1.49
CA LYS A 350 -9.43 16.63 -1.60
C LYS A 350 -8.60 17.11 -0.40
N GLU A 351 -8.87 16.77 0.86
CA GLU A 351 -8.23 17.53 1.98
C GLU A 351 -7.07 16.89 2.74
N ASP A 352 -6.73 15.60 2.56
CA ASP A 352 -5.58 15.03 3.28
C ASP A 352 -4.85 13.92 2.50
N ILE A 353 -4.02 14.35 1.54
CA ILE A 353 -3.30 13.49 0.58
C ILE A 353 -2.33 12.53 1.28
N LEU A 354 -1.86 12.87 2.48
CA LEU A 354 -0.89 12.07 3.25
C LEU A 354 -1.57 10.94 4.02
N MET A 355 -2.72 11.22 4.63
CA MET A 355 -3.56 10.21 5.28
C MET A 355 -4.06 9.13 4.34
N ASP A 356 -4.34 9.55 3.12
CA ASP A 356 -4.90 8.71 2.07
C ASP A 356 -3.96 7.57 1.66
N LYS A 357 -2.64 7.77 1.60
CA LYS A 357 -1.70 6.78 1.01
C LYS A 357 -1.41 5.57 1.92
N MET A 358 -1.07 5.79 3.19
CA MET A 358 -0.76 4.69 4.12
C MET A 358 -2.01 3.89 4.48
N THR A 359 -3.14 4.57 4.68
CA THR A 359 -4.44 3.92 4.89
C THR A 359 -4.84 3.09 3.67
N LYS A 360 -4.67 3.61 2.45
CA LYS A 360 -4.92 2.84 1.21
C LYS A 360 -4.00 1.64 1.05
N LEU A 361 -2.73 1.74 1.41
CA LEU A 361 -1.80 0.60 1.36
C LEU A 361 -2.24 -0.51 2.32
N GLN A 362 -2.59 -0.16 3.56
CA GLN A 362 -3.12 -1.12 4.52
C GLN A 362 -4.46 -1.70 4.06
N PHE A 363 -5.30 -0.90 3.41
CA PHE A 363 -6.55 -1.38 2.84
C PHE A 363 -6.33 -2.36 1.68
N LEU A 364 -5.34 -2.09 0.83
CA LEU A 364 -4.91 -3.01 -0.24
C LEU A 364 -4.50 -4.37 0.32
N MET A 365 -3.87 -4.41 1.49
CA MET A 365 -3.51 -5.68 2.13
C MET A 365 -4.73 -6.54 2.51
N SER A 366 -5.91 -5.93 2.71
CA SER A 366 -7.15 -6.63 3.01
C SER A 366 -7.96 -7.08 1.78
N THR A 367 -7.61 -6.63 0.57
CA THR A 367 -8.38 -6.97 -0.64
C THR A 367 -8.35 -8.44 -0.97
N GLU A 368 -7.25 -9.13 -0.70
CA GLU A 368 -7.15 -10.57 -0.95
C GLU A 368 -8.11 -11.36 -0.05
N ALA A 369 -8.29 -10.95 1.20
CA ALA A 369 -9.29 -11.54 2.10
C ALA A 369 -10.72 -11.30 1.56
N LEU A 370 -11.01 -10.09 1.10
CA LEU A 370 -12.30 -9.75 0.48
C LEU A 370 -12.54 -10.55 -0.80
N ALA A 371 -11.53 -10.72 -1.66
CA ALA A 371 -11.60 -11.49 -2.90
C ALA A 371 -11.89 -12.98 -2.62
N LYS A 372 -11.39 -13.52 -1.50
CA LYS A 372 -11.72 -14.87 -0.99
C LYS A 372 -13.12 -14.97 -0.37
N GLY A 373 -13.88 -13.88 -0.35
CA GLY A 373 -15.22 -13.80 0.23
C GLY A 373 -15.22 -13.68 1.75
N TRP A 374 -14.09 -13.41 2.40
CA TRP A 374 -14.07 -13.25 3.86
C TRP A 374 -14.68 -11.90 4.23
N ILE A 375 -15.38 -11.86 5.37
CA ILE A 375 -15.82 -10.60 5.95
C ILE A 375 -14.66 -10.03 6.77
N VAL A 376 -14.25 -8.80 6.48
CA VAL A 376 -13.10 -8.16 7.13
C VAL A 376 -13.58 -7.13 8.14
N ALA A 377 -13.13 -7.25 9.39
CA ALA A 377 -13.40 -6.29 10.46
C ALA A 377 -12.11 -5.52 10.80
N ILE A 378 -12.18 -4.19 10.76
CA ILE A 378 -11.08 -3.28 11.04
C ILE A 378 -11.43 -2.46 12.29
N PRO A 379 -10.94 -2.86 13.49
CA PRO A 379 -11.26 -2.17 14.73
C PRO A 379 -10.44 -0.90 14.93
N ASP A 380 -11.06 0.12 15.51
CA ASP A 380 -10.38 1.30 16.08
C ASP A 380 -9.84 0.92 17.47
N PHE A 381 -8.84 0.02 17.49
CA PHE A 381 -8.39 -0.62 18.72
C PHE A 381 -7.72 0.33 19.73
N GLU A 382 -7.20 1.46 19.28
CA GLU A 382 -6.65 2.49 20.16
C GLU A 382 -7.75 3.25 20.94
N GLY A 383 -9.01 3.00 20.61
CA GLY A 383 -10.16 3.54 21.33
C GLY A 383 -10.50 4.98 20.97
N PRO A 384 -11.48 5.57 21.67
CA PRO A 384 -12.03 6.90 21.35
C PRO A 384 -11.05 8.05 21.65
N ASN A 385 -9.95 7.74 22.35
CA ASN A 385 -8.88 8.65 22.73
C ASN A 385 -7.58 8.41 21.95
N ALA A 386 -7.55 7.52 20.94
CA ALA A 386 -6.33 7.22 20.16
C ALA A 386 -5.11 6.94 21.07
N ALA A 387 -5.27 5.97 21.96
CA ALA A 387 -4.26 5.60 22.96
C ALA A 387 -3.18 4.67 22.36
N TYR A 388 -2.44 5.15 21.35
CA TYR A 388 -1.32 4.40 20.77
C TYR A 388 -0.33 3.95 21.86
N MET A 389 0.15 2.70 21.76
CA MET A 389 0.96 1.96 22.74
C MET A 389 0.27 1.52 24.05
N ALA A 390 -1.01 1.86 24.27
CA ALA A 390 -1.82 1.23 25.32
C ALA A 390 -2.34 -0.15 24.85
N ASN A 391 -1.42 -1.09 24.60
CA ASN A 391 -1.72 -2.35 23.92
C ASN A 391 -2.66 -3.29 24.70
N VAL A 392 -2.76 -3.16 26.03
CA VAL A 392 -3.76 -3.93 26.80
C VAL A 392 -5.17 -3.50 26.43
N LYS A 393 -5.44 -2.19 26.38
CA LYS A 393 -6.70 -1.63 25.86
C LYS A 393 -6.95 -2.08 24.42
N ALA A 394 -5.91 -2.05 23.57
CA ALA A 394 -6.02 -2.50 22.19
C ALA A 394 -6.44 -3.96 22.07
N GLY A 395 -5.85 -4.85 22.87
CA GLY A 395 -6.20 -6.27 22.90
C GLY A 395 -7.66 -6.50 23.32
N TYR A 396 -8.16 -5.80 24.35
CA TYR A 396 -9.57 -5.85 24.73
C TYR A 396 -10.49 -5.35 23.61
N ALA A 397 -10.15 -4.23 22.98
CA ALA A 397 -10.92 -3.68 21.87
C ALA A 397 -11.00 -4.66 20.69
N VAL A 398 -9.89 -5.29 20.30
CA VAL A 398 -9.89 -6.30 19.22
C VAL A 398 -10.83 -7.47 19.54
N LEU A 399 -10.71 -8.08 20.73
CA LEU A 399 -11.52 -9.23 21.13
C LEU A 399 -13.01 -8.87 21.25
N ASP A 400 -13.33 -7.71 21.82
CA ASP A 400 -14.70 -7.23 21.91
C ASP A 400 -15.28 -6.82 20.56
N GLY A 401 -14.44 -6.31 19.65
CA GLY A 401 -14.82 -6.06 18.26
C GLY A 401 -15.21 -7.35 17.55
N ILE A 402 -14.48 -8.45 17.78
CA ILE A 402 -14.84 -9.78 17.25
C ILE A 402 -16.19 -10.24 17.83
N ARG A 403 -16.42 -10.09 19.14
CA ARG A 403 -17.74 -10.39 19.77
C ARG A 403 -18.88 -9.59 19.12
N ALA A 404 -18.65 -8.31 18.89
CA ALA A 404 -19.63 -7.42 18.24
C ALA A 404 -19.92 -7.85 16.80
N VAL A 405 -18.89 -8.23 16.03
CA VAL A 405 -19.02 -8.73 14.66
C VAL A 405 -19.79 -10.05 14.62
N LEU A 406 -19.50 -11.01 15.51
CA LEU A 406 -20.26 -12.26 15.60
C LEU A 406 -21.73 -12.06 16.02
N SER A 407 -22.02 -10.95 16.70
CA SER A 407 -23.39 -10.57 17.10
C SER A 407 -24.13 -9.74 16.04
N SER A 408 -23.51 -9.48 14.88
CA SER A 408 -24.02 -8.56 13.85
C SER A 408 -24.81 -9.24 12.73
N THR A 409 -25.15 -10.52 12.88
CA THR A 409 -25.79 -11.37 11.86
C THR A 409 -26.96 -10.70 11.15
N SER A 410 -27.79 -9.93 11.87
CA SER A 410 -29.01 -9.30 11.34
C SER A 410 -28.76 -8.24 10.26
N PHE A 411 -27.55 -7.69 10.16
CA PHE A 411 -27.23 -6.66 9.17
C PHE A 411 -25.92 -6.90 8.40
N THR A 412 -25.02 -7.76 8.87
CA THR A 412 -23.79 -8.12 8.13
C THR A 412 -23.84 -9.50 7.48
N ASN A 413 -24.85 -10.32 7.82
CA ASN A 413 -24.90 -11.75 7.49
C ASN A 413 -23.69 -12.58 8.00
N VAL A 414 -22.90 -12.05 8.94
CA VAL A 414 -21.88 -12.84 9.65
C VAL A 414 -22.56 -13.91 10.49
N SER A 415 -22.14 -15.16 10.35
CA SER A 415 -22.57 -16.25 11.23
C SER A 415 -22.03 -16.01 12.63
N SER A 416 -22.88 -16.20 13.64
CA SER A 416 -22.46 -16.17 15.05
C SER A 416 -21.46 -17.28 15.42
N SER A 417 -21.30 -18.28 14.56
CA SER A 417 -20.31 -19.35 14.68
C SER A 417 -19.20 -19.29 13.61
N ALA A 418 -18.98 -18.11 13.00
CA ALA A 418 -17.95 -17.96 11.98
C ALA A 418 -16.55 -18.34 12.51
N ALA A 419 -15.73 -18.93 11.64
CA ALA A 419 -14.31 -19.13 11.90
C ALA A 419 -13.59 -17.78 11.91
N ILE A 420 -12.66 -17.61 12.86
CA ILE A 420 -12.06 -16.31 13.19
C ILE A 420 -10.57 -16.37 12.90
N ALA A 421 -10.08 -15.47 12.06
CA ALA A 421 -8.67 -15.17 11.88
C ALA A 421 -8.34 -13.77 12.42
N MET A 422 -7.13 -13.59 12.95
CA MET A 422 -6.61 -12.26 13.29
C MET A 422 -5.32 -11.97 12.53
N TRP A 423 -5.11 -10.70 12.17
CA TRP A 423 -3.89 -10.28 11.50
C TRP A 423 -3.54 -8.83 11.80
N GLY A 424 -2.25 -8.56 11.99
CA GLY A 424 -1.72 -7.20 12.09
C GLY A 424 -0.27 -7.13 11.64
N TYR A 425 0.10 -5.98 11.06
CA TYR A 425 1.46 -5.66 10.63
C TYR A 425 1.99 -4.45 11.41
N SER A 426 3.28 -4.42 11.75
CA SER A 426 3.93 -3.30 12.45
C SER A 426 3.19 -2.93 13.75
N GLY A 427 2.72 -1.70 13.96
CA GLY A 427 1.93 -1.33 15.14
C GLY A 427 0.62 -2.13 15.28
N GLY A 428 0.01 -2.55 14.18
CA GLY A 428 -1.14 -3.48 14.19
C GLY A 428 -0.79 -4.84 14.82
N SER A 429 0.45 -5.32 14.66
CA SER A 429 0.91 -6.58 15.25
C SER A 429 0.98 -6.54 16.79
N LEU A 430 1.16 -5.35 17.38
CA LEU A 430 1.11 -5.18 18.84
C LEU A 430 -0.31 -5.46 19.34
N ALA A 431 -1.32 -4.82 18.73
CA ALA A 431 -2.72 -5.02 19.08
C ALA A 431 -3.17 -6.47 18.85
N THR A 432 -2.81 -7.06 17.70
CA THR A 432 -3.13 -8.45 17.37
C THR A 432 -2.45 -9.43 18.32
N GLY A 433 -1.19 -9.20 18.67
CA GLY A 433 -0.43 -10.05 19.58
C GLY A 433 -0.97 -9.99 21.01
N LEU A 434 -1.27 -8.79 21.53
CA LEU A 434 -1.89 -8.64 22.86
C LEU A 434 -3.30 -9.24 22.89
N ALA A 435 -4.08 -9.13 21.80
CA ALA A 435 -5.36 -9.82 21.70
C ALA A 435 -5.19 -11.34 21.79
N ALA A 436 -4.17 -11.90 21.14
CA ALA A 436 -3.86 -13.33 21.18
C ALA A 436 -3.45 -13.79 22.60
N GLU A 437 -2.62 -13.01 23.30
CA GLU A 437 -2.22 -13.27 24.69
C GLU A 437 -3.40 -13.18 25.67
N LEU A 438 -4.29 -12.19 25.48
CA LEU A 438 -5.42 -11.93 26.38
C LEU A 438 -6.60 -12.87 26.14
N GLN A 439 -6.74 -13.43 24.93
CA GLN A 439 -7.87 -14.30 24.56
C GLN A 439 -8.17 -15.40 25.59
N PRO A 440 -7.22 -16.24 26.06
CA PRO A 440 -7.52 -17.31 27.02
C PRO A 440 -8.05 -16.82 28.38
N LEU A 441 -7.80 -15.55 28.75
CA LEU A 441 -8.18 -14.98 30.04
C LEU A 441 -9.42 -14.08 29.94
N TYR A 442 -9.53 -13.30 28.86
CA TYR A 442 -10.55 -12.26 28.69
C TYR A 442 -11.70 -12.68 27.78
N ALA A 443 -11.42 -13.50 26.77
CA ALA A 443 -12.41 -13.97 25.80
C ALA A 443 -12.25 -15.46 25.44
N PRO A 444 -12.26 -16.35 26.45
CA PRO A 444 -12.02 -17.78 26.26
C PRO A 444 -13.06 -18.46 25.37
N GLU A 445 -14.24 -17.86 25.20
CA GLU A 445 -15.30 -18.35 24.32
C GLU A 445 -15.02 -18.12 22.83
N LEU A 446 -14.12 -17.19 22.47
CA LEU A 446 -13.76 -16.92 21.08
C LEU A 446 -12.80 -17.99 20.57
N LYS A 447 -13.27 -18.84 19.65
CA LYS A 447 -12.45 -19.87 19.00
C LYS A 447 -11.70 -19.28 17.81
N ILE A 448 -10.49 -18.76 18.07
CA ILE A 448 -9.63 -18.19 17.04
C ILE A 448 -8.87 -19.30 16.31
N SER A 449 -9.09 -19.43 15.01
CA SER A 449 -8.49 -20.46 14.16
C SER A 449 -6.99 -20.25 13.96
N GLY A 450 -6.56 -18.99 13.87
CA GLY A 450 -5.15 -18.65 13.73
C GLY A 450 -4.92 -17.14 13.75
N THR A 451 -3.68 -16.76 14.09
CA THR A 451 -3.27 -15.35 14.18
C THR A 451 -1.96 -15.13 13.43
N ALA A 452 -1.91 -14.10 12.57
CA ALA A 452 -0.70 -13.70 11.88
C ALA A 452 -0.16 -12.36 12.43
N LEU A 453 1.14 -12.32 12.73
CA LEU A 453 1.86 -11.14 13.23
C LEU A 453 3.02 -10.83 12.30
N GLY A 454 2.99 -9.67 11.66
CA GLY A 454 4.00 -9.24 10.71
C GLY A 454 4.83 -8.06 11.19
N GLY A 455 6.13 -8.07 10.93
CA GLY A 455 7.01 -6.96 11.33
C GLY A 455 7.06 -6.76 12.85
N THR A 456 6.74 -7.81 13.61
CA THR A 456 6.40 -7.75 15.03
C THR A 456 7.39 -6.95 15.86
N VAL A 457 6.86 -6.07 16.71
CA VAL A 457 7.57 -5.39 17.79
C VAL A 457 6.96 -5.89 19.08
N TRP A 458 7.74 -6.36 20.05
CA TRP A 458 7.18 -7.01 21.25
C TRP A 458 7.66 -6.44 22.58
N ARG A 459 8.81 -5.75 22.56
CA ARG A 459 9.41 -5.07 23.71
C ARG A 459 9.68 -3.62 23.39
N THR A 460 9.02 -2.75 24.14
CA THR A 460 9.17 -1.30 24.13
C THR A 460 10.36 -0.71 24.88
N PRO A 461 10.99 -1.36 25.90
CA PRO A 461 12.05 -0.73 26.68
C PRO A 461 13.36 -0.44 25.92
N THR A 462 13.48 -0.78 24.65
CA THR A 462 14.66 -0.36 23.86
C THR A 462 14.29 0.61 22.75
N ILE A 463 12.99 0.87 22.56
CA ILE A 463 12.48 1.68 21.46
C ILE A 463 12.98 3.13 21.56
N PRO A 464 12.85 3.85 22.69
CA PRO A 464 13.22 5.28 22.72
C PRO A 464 14.66 5.53 22.23
N ASN A 465 15.62 4.74 22.71
CA ASN A 465 17.02 4.87 22.30
C ASN A 465 17.30 4.35 20.88
N ARG A 466 16.53 3.38 20.39
CA ARG A 466 16.71 2.80 19.05
C ARG A 466 16.14 3.69 17.95
N VAL A 467 15.05 4.41 18.20
CA VAL A 467 14.36 5.22 17.18
C VAL A 467 14.75 6.70 17.24
N ASN A 468 15.23 7.21 18.38
CA ASN A 468 15.69 8.60 18.48
C ASN A 468 16.76 8.89 17.41
N LYS A 469 16.66 10.04 16.75
CA LYS A 469 17.55 10.48 15.64
C LYS A 469 17.49 9.64 14.35
N LYS A 470 16.62 8.63 14.26
CA LYS A 470 16.36 7.91 13.01
C LYS A 470 15.22 8.55 12.21
N ALA A 471 15.02 8.11 10.97
CA ALA A 471 13.87 8.50 10.16
C ALA A 471 12.53 8.20 10.86
N SER A 472 12.49 7.15 11.70
CA SER A 472 11.34 6.70 12.50
C SER A 472 11.15 7.46 13.82
N ALA A 473 11.93 8.50 14.14
CA ALA A 473 11.88 9.19 15.44
C ALA A 473 10.50 9.79 15.79
N GLY A 474 9.65 10.08 14.81
CA GLY A 474 8.27 10.52 15.03
C GLY A 474 7.39 9.50 15.75
N LEU A 475 7.67 8.20 15.61
CA LEU A 475 6.93 7.14 16.33
C LEU A 475 7.10 7.25 17.84
N LEU A 476 8.25 7.75 18.33
CA LEU A 476 8.45 8.01 19.75
C LEU A 476 7.54 9.14 20.24
N VAL A 477 7.37 10.19 19.44
CA VAL A 477 6.47 11.30 19.77
C VAL A 477 5.02 10.83 19.79
N ALA A 478 4.62 10.02 18.80
CA ALA A 478 3.30 9.41 18.74
C ALA A 478 3.03 8.51 19.97
N ALA A 479 3.97 7.64 20.32
CA ALA A 479 3.87 6.75 21.48
C ALA A 479 3.70 7.53 22.79
N MET A 480 4.45 8.61 22.97
CA MET A 480 4.37 9.45 24.17
C MET A 480 3.01 10.14 24.30
N HIS A 481 2.44 10.65 23.21
CA HIS A 481 1.09 11.22 23.21
C HIS A 481 0.00 10.15 23.38
N GLY A 482 0.14 8.99 22.74
CA GLY A 482 -0.81 7.89 22.86
C GLY A 482 -0.89 7.35 24.28
N LEU A 483 0.25 7.15 24.94
CA LEU A 483 0.30 6.82 26.37
C LEU A 483 -0.27 7.96 27.23
N ALA A 484 -0.01 9.23 26.90
CA ALA A 484 -0.61 10.36 27.63
C ALA A 484 -2.14 10.41 27.52
N ASN A 485 -2.71 9.91 26.42
CA ASN A 485 -4.16 9.85 26.24
C ASN A 485 -4.84 8.82 27.15
N GLU A 486 -4.11 7.79 27.60
CA GLU A 486 -4.63 6.75 28.49
C GLU A 486 -4.17 6.92 29.95
N TYR A 487 -2.93 7.37 30.17
CA TYR A 487 -2.30 7.46 31.50
C TYR A 487 -2.10 8.94 31.90
N PRO A 488 -2.96 9.50 32.78
CA PRO A 488 -2.87 10.91 33.18
C PRO A 488 -1.51 11.31 33.79
N GLU A 489 -0.86 10.40 34.49
CA GLU A 489 0.48 10.59 35.05
C GLU A 489 1.56 10.76 33.97
N VAL A 490 1.39 10.11 32.81
CA VAL A 490 2.27 10.30 31.64
C VAL A 490 2.03 11.67 31.02
N ALA A 491 0.76 12.08 30.91
CA ALA A 491 0.41 13.42 30.42
C ALA A 491 1.01 14.54 31.28
N SER A 492 1.01 14.37 32.62
CA SER A 492 1.65 15.33 33.53
C SER A 492 3.16 15.33 33.36
N LEU A 493 3.78 14.15 33.37
CA LEU A 493 5.22 13.97 33.22
C LEU A 493 5.75 14.66 31.95
N ILE A 494 5.09 14.44 30.81
CA ILE A 494 5.48 15.05 29.53
C ILE A 494 5.34 16.57 29.61
N ARG A 495 4.18 17.08 30.04
CA ARG A 495 3.88 18.52 30.05
C ARG A 495 4.85 19.34 30.90
N GLU A 496 5.20 18.80 32.08
CA GLU A 496 6.12 19.39 33.05
C GLU A 496 7.59 19.26 32.61
N GLY A 497 7.91 18.11 31.99
CA GLY A 497 9.27 17.78 31.58
C GLY A 497 9.71 18.41 30.26
N LEU A 498 8.81 18.94 29.44
CA LEU A 498 9.17 19.68 28.22
C LEU A 498 10.05 20.91 28.54
N VAL A 499 11.02 21.20 27.68
CA VAL A 499 11.87 22.42 27.77
C VAL A 499 11.03 23.70 27.77
N ASP A 500 11.60 24.82 28.21
CA ASP A 500 10.90 26.11 28.23
C ASP A 500 10.94 26.85 26.86
N ASP A 501 11.65 26.31 25.86
CA ASP A 501 11.63 26.82 24.48
C ASP A 501 10.23 26.69 23.87
N ALA A 502 9.57 27.83 23.63
CA ALA A 502 8.19 27.88 23.18
C ALA A 502 7.96 27.15 21.85
N LYS A 503 8.93 27.21 20.91
CA LYS A 503 8.79 26.56 19.59
C LYS A 503 8.89 25.05 19.71
N LYS A 504 9.82 24.54 20.53
CA LYS A 504 9.94 23.10 20.80
C LYS A 504 8.71 22.56 21.53
N ARG A 505 8.21 23.30 22.54
CA ARG A 505 6.98 22.94 23.25
C ARG A 505 5.79 22.88 22.31
N GLU A 506 5.57 23.93 21.53
CA GLU A 506 4.47 24.01 20.57
C GLU A 506 4.55 22.88 19.56
N LYS A 507 5.74 22.67 18.97
CA LYS A 507 5.99 21.58 18.01
C LYS A 507 5.67 20.22 18.61
N PHE A 508 6.15 19.92 19.81
CA PHE A 508 5.88 18.64 20.47
C PHE A 508 4.40 18.47 20.79
N MET A 509 3.75 19.48 21.39
CA MET A 509 2.35 19.38 21.82
C MET A 509 1.39 19.28 20.62
N LYS A 510 1.62 20.06 19.55
CA LYS A 510 0.84 20.00 18.32
C LYS A 510 0.93 18.63 17.64
N ALA A 511 2.03 17.91 17.85
CA ALA A 511 2.20 16.58 17.32
C ALA A 511 1.11 15.61 17.78
N GLY A 512 0.49 15.81 18.96
CA GLY A 512 -0.59 14.97 19.45
C GLY A 512 -1.81 14.87 18.52
N ASP A 513 -2.00 15.85 17.63
CA ASP A 513 -3.07 15.86 16.62
C ASP A 513 -2.63 15.30 15.26
N GLN A 514 -1.42 14.74 15.16
CA GLN A 514 -0.83 14.23 13.93
C GLN A 514 -1.10 12.77 13.67
N CYS A 515 -1.10 12.39 12.40
CA CYS A 515 -1.17 11.01 11.97
C CYS A 515 0.21 10.45 11.57
N LEU A 516 0.33 9.13 11.40
CA LEU A 516 1.61 8.43 11.19
C LEU A 516 2.55 9.12 10.20
N LEU A 517 2.10 9.41 8.98
CA LEU A 517 2.98 9.99 7.96
C LEU A 517 3.44 11.41 8.30
N GLU A 518 2.61 12.19 8.99
CA GLU A 518 2.97 13.53 9.45
C GLU A 518 4.05 13.46 10.55
N TYR A 519 3.93 12.51 11.50
CA TYR A 519 4.97 12.26 12.50
C TYR A 519 6.30 11.89 11.84
N LEU A 520 6.29 10.94 10.91
CA LEU A 520 7.49 10.48 10.22
C LEU A 520 8.16 11.63 9.46
N VAL A 521 7.39 12.49 8.78
CA VAL A 521 7.94 13.63 8.04
C VAL A 521 8.45 14.73 8.97
N GLU A 522 7.68 15.11 10.00
CA GLU A 522 8.01 16.25 10.87
C GLU A 522 9.15 15.96 11.86
N PHE A 523 9.27 14.69 12.26
CA PHE A 523 10.23 14.24 13.24
C PHE A 523 11.36 13.36 12.70
N ALA A 524 11.42 13.10 11.39
CA ALA A 524 12.55 12.41 10.76
C ALA A 524 13.89 12.98 11.23
N HIS A 525 14.74 12.11 11.78
CA HIS A 525 16.07 12.40 12.28
C HIS A 525 16.16 13.42 13.43
N ASN A 526 15.04 13.83 14.02
CA ASN A 526 15.07 14.72 15.18
C ASN A 526 15.62 14.00 16.42
N ASP A 527 16.32 14.77 17.25
CA ASP A 527 16.62 14.36 18.62
C ASP A 527 15.41 14.66 19.51
N VAL A 528 14.51 13.69 19.65
CA VAL A 528 13.30 13.78 20.47
C VAL A 528 13.64 14.04 21.94
N PHE A 529 14.79 13.56 22.41
CA PHE A 529 15.20 13.75 23.80
C PHE A 529 15.50 15.23 24.08
N SER A 530 15.88 16.00 23.06
CA SER A 530 16.15 17.44 23.16
C SER A 530 14.89 18.30 23.38
N TYR A 531 13.69 17.70 23.38
CA TYR A 531 12.43 18.37 23.71
C TYR A 531 12.17 18.42 25.21
N PHE A 532 12.95 17.71 26.02
CA PHE A 532 12.77 17.62 27.46
C PHE A 532 13.91 18.29 28.25
N LYS A 533 13.57 18.84 29.41
CA LYS A 533 14.50 19.43 30.39
C LYS A 533 15.51 18.39 30.88
N ASP A 534 15.00 17.19 31.17
CA ASP A 534 15.81 15.99 31.36
C ASP A 534 15.78 15.16 30.07
N PRO A 535 16.91 15.03 29.33
CA PRO A 535 16.99 14.18 28.14
C PRO A 535 16.67 12.71 28.39
N GLN A 536 16.68 12.25 29.65
CA GLN A 536 16.30 10.88 30.02
C GLN A 536 14.80 10.70 30.26
N LEU A 537 13.97 11.75 30.13
CA LEU A 537 12.53 11.63 30.33
C LEU A 537 11.89 10.53 29.47
N PRO A 538 12.22 10.33 28.18
CA PRO A 538 11.69 9.21 27.40
C PRO A 538 12.07 7.82 27.95
N ASN A 539 13.07 7.73 28.83
CA ASN A 539 13.47 6.52 29.55
C ASN A 539 13.02 6.54 31.03
N HIS A 540 12.16 7.47 31.44
CA HIS A 540 11.76 7.66 32.84
C HIS A 540 11.12 6.38 33.43
N PRO A 541 11.43 5.98 34.67
CA PRO A 541 10.96 4.71 35.25
C PRO A 541 9.45 4.46 35.19
N LEU A 542 8.65 5.53 35.28
CA LEU A 542 7.20 5.44 35.09
C LEU A 542 6.82 4.97 33.68
N LEU A 543 7.39 5.59 32.63
CA LEU A 543 7.14 5.19 31.24
C LEU A 543 7.56 3.75 31.03
N ARG A 544 8.74 3.37 31.52
CA ARG A 544 9.27 1.99 31.44
C ARG A 544 8.35 0.96 32.05
N ARG A 545 7.71 1.29 33.18
CA ARG A 545 6.77 0.41 33.86
C ARG A 545 5.48 0.25 33.04
N ILE A 546 4.96 1.35 32.50
CA ILE A 546 3.74 1.36 31.67
C ILE A 546 4.00 0.60 30.36
N GLU A 547 5.10 0.90 29.69
CA GLU A 547 5.64 0.18 28.53
C GLU A 547 5.72 -1.32 28.78
N ALA A 548 6.39 -1.75 29.85
CA ALA A 548 6.54 -3.16 30.20
C ALA A 548 5.21 -3.85 30.55
N ALA A 549 4.17 -3.11 30.93
CA ALA A 549 2.82 -3.63 31.16
C ALA A 549 2.02 -3.78 29.86
N ASN A 550 2.42 -3.09 28.79
CA ASN A 550 1.81 -3.15 27.45
C ASN A 550 2.68 -3.94 26.44
N ASP A 551 3.76 -4.57 26.89
CA ASP A 551 4.59 -5.49 26.10
C ASP A 551 3.94 -6.88 25.98
N MET A 552 4.24 -7.59 24.89
CA MET A 552 3.97 -9.02 24.75
C MET A 552 4.93 -9.87 25.60
N GLY A 553 4.69 -11.18 25.62
CA GLY A 553 5.42 -12.17 26.41
C GLY A 553 4.90 -12.26 27.85
N LYS A 554 3.62 -11.95 28.10
CA LYS A 554 3.00 -12.03 29.44
C LYS A 554 2.10 -13.26 29.61
N HIS A 555 1.44 -13.65 28.53
CA HIS A 555 0.56 -14.82 28.51
C HIS A 555 0.74 -15.56 27.20
N THR A 556 0.68 -16.88 27.26
CA THR A 556 0.89 -17.74 26.10
C THR A 556 -0.38 -17.83 25.25
N PRO A 557 -0.33 -17.44 23.96
CA PRO A 557 -1.48 -17.62 23.07
C PRO A 557 -1.81 -19.10 22.85
N THR A 558 -3.11 -19.44 22.83
CA THR A 558 -3.59 -20.83 22.68
C THR A 558 -3.94 -21.22 21.25
N MET A 559 -4.04 -20.25 20.34
CA MET A 559 -4.25 -20.47 18.90
C MET A 559 -2.90 -20.52 18.17
N PRO A 560 -2.82 -21.19 17.01
CA PRO A 560 -1.62 -21.15 16.19
C PRO A 560 -1.25 -19.73 15.78
N LEU A 561 0.05 -19.45 15.78
CA LEU A 561 0.62 -18.16 15.38
C LEU A 561 1.49 -18.32 14.12
N LEU A 562 1.29 -17.46 13.13
CA LEU A 562 2.30 -17.14 12.14
C LEU A 562 2.99 -15.85 12.56
N ILE A 563 4.30 -15.88 12.71
CA ILE A 563 5.10 -14.68 12.95
C ILE A 563 6.06 -14.53 11.79
N TYR A 564 6.02 -13.41 11.06
CA TYR A 564 6.91 -13.16 9.93
C TYR A 564 7.67 -11.85 10.08
N LYS A 565 8.98 -11.91 9.80
CA LYS A 565 9.91 -10.84 10.17
C LYS A 565 11.01 -10.65 9.15
N GLY A 566 11.30 -9.40 8.80
CA GLY A 566 12.38 -9.04 7.90
C GLY A 566 13.72 -9.08 8.64
N VAL A 567 14.70 -9.78 8.09
CA VAL A 567 16.03 -9.89 8.71
C VAL A 567 16.75 -8.53 8.73
N LEU A 568 16.42 -7.63 7.79
CA LEU A 568 17.03 -6.31 7.65
C LEU A 568 16.27 -5.21 8.41
N ASP A 569 15.32 -5.58 9.28
CA ASP A 569 14.54 -4.64 10.08
C ASP A 569 15.41 -3.95 11.15
N ALA A 570 15.72 -2.67 10.93
CA ALA A 570 16.58 -1.87 11.79
C ALA A 570 15.84 -1.16 12.93
N ASP A 571 14.50 -1.08 12.86
CA ASP A 571 13.66 -0.43 13.88
C ASP A 571 13.22 -1.45 14.94
N SER A 572 12.91 -2.67 14.51
CA SER A 572 12.58 -3.80 15.37
C SER A 572 13.44 -5.01 14.96
N PRO A 573 14.62 -5.21 15.57
CA PRO A 573 15.54 -6.28 15.18
C PRO A 573 14.93 -7.69 15.31
N LEU A 574 15.29 -8.59 14.39
CA LEU A 574 14.84 -9.98 14.38
C LEU A 574 15.05 -10.70 15.72
N ASN A 575 16.21 -10.50 16.36
CA ASN A 575 16.54 -11.15 17.64
C ASN A 575 15.50 -10.90 18.73
N ASP A 576 14.83 -9.74 18.69
CA ASP A 576 13.73 -9.47 19.60
C ASP A 576 12.58 -10.43 19.30
N THR A 577 12.11 -10.51 18.05
CA THR A 577 11.05 -11.45 17.64
C THR A 577 11.41 -12.91 17.97
N GLU A 578 12.66 -13.33 17.72
CA GLU A 578 13.14 -14.68 18.06
C GLU A 578 13.05 -14.97 19.57
N ALA A 579 13.33 -13.98 20.43
CA ALA A 579 13.21 -14.13 21.87
C ALA A 579 11.75 -14.30 22.32
N LEU A 580 10.81 -13.55 21.73
CA LEU A 580 9.38 -13.74 21.97
C LEU A 580 8.92 -15.15 21.54
N VAL A 581 9.29 -15.55 20.32
CA VAL A 581 8.94 -16.88 19.78
C VAL A 581 9.51 -17.98 20.67
N SER A 582 10.76 -17.84 21.09
CA SER A 582 11.40 -18.81 21.98
C SER A 582 10.67 -18.93 23.31
N GLN A 583 10.19 -17.80 23.87
CA GLN A 583 9.39 -17.80 25.09
C GLN A 583 8.05 -18.52 24.87
N TYR A 584 7.29 -18.14 23.84
CA TYR A 584 6.02 -18.78 23.50
C TYR A 584 6.16 -20.29 23.28
N CYS A 585 7.19 -20.71 22.54
CA CYS A 585 7.49 -22.12 22.32
C CYS A 585 7.82 -22.87 23.62
N ALA A 586 8.59 -22.26 24.52
CA ALA A 586 8.92 -22.86 25.81
C ALA A 586 7.68 -23.00 26.73
N GLU A 587 6.66 -22.17 26.53
CA GLU A 587 5.39 -22.19 27.26
C GLU A 587 4.31 -23.06 26.57
N GLY A 588 4.62 -23.69 25.43
CA GLY A 588 3.74 -24.62 24.73
C GLY A 588 2.83 -24.01 23.66
N ALA A 589 3.10 -22.78 23.22
CA ALA A 589 2.38 -22.18 22.08
C ALA A 589 2.73 -22.87 20.76
N THR A 590 1.81 -22.81 19.80
CA THR A 590 2.08 -23.22 18.42
C THR A 590 2.52 -22.04 17.56
N VAL A 591 3.76 -22.01 17.07
CA VAL A 591 4.34 -20.89 16.33
C VAL A 591 5.05 -21.33 15.04
N ASP A 592 4.69 -20.74 13.91
CA ASP A 592 5.42 -20.75 12.64
C ASP A 592 6.15 -19.40 12.46
N LEU A 593 7.45 -19.35 12.75
CA LEU A 593 8.30 -18.18 12.50
C LEU A 593 8.90 -18.24 11.09
N ARG A 594 8.65 -17.19 10.31
CA ARG A 594 9.20 -17.00 8.96
C ARG A 594 10.09 -15.76 8.89
N GLU A 595 11.38 -15.99 8.77
CA GLU A 595 12.37 -14.94 8.57
C GLU A 595 12.53 -14.65 7.06
N VAL A 596 12.35 -13.39 6.69
CA VAL A 596 12.45 -12.92 5.31
C VAL A 596 13.79 -12.22 5.11
N THR A 597 14.72 -12.89 4.44
CA THR A 597 16.15 -12.50 4.42
C THR A 597 16.47 -11.28 3.56
N THR A 598 15.55 -10.86 2.68
CA THR A 598 15.76 -9.73 1.76
C THR A 598 15.01 -8.46 2.17
N HIS A 599 14.15 -8.53 3.20
CA HIS A 599 13.26 -7.42 3.55
C HIS A 599 13.70 -6.69 4.82
N ASN A 600 13.55 -5.36 4.79
CA ASN A 600 13.51 -4.50 5.97
C ASN A 600 12.06 -4.33 6.47
N HIS A 601 11.85 -3.48 7.48
CA HIS A 601 10.51 -3.23 8.06
C HIS A 601 9.49 -2.74 7.04
N PHE A 602 9.86 -1.80 6.16
CA PHE A 602 8.91 -1.18 5.24
C PHE A 602 8.60 -2.08 4.05
N LEU A 603 9.62 -2.71 3.47
CA LEU A 603 9.45 -3.58 2.32
C LEU A 603 8.56 -4.77 2.66
N LEU A 604 8.74 -5.36 3.85
CA LEU A 604 7.90 -6.47 4.30
C LEU A 604 6.44 -6.06 4.55
N GLY A 605 6.19 -4.77 4.81
CA GLY A 605 4.84 -4.24 4.90
C GLY A 605 4.12 -4.30 3.56
N VAL A 606 4.83 -4.22 2.43
CA VAL A 606 4.20 -4.20 1.10
C VAL A 606 3.66 -5.57 0.71
N ASP A 607 4.43 -6.62 0.95
CA ASP A 607 4.19 -7.95 0.39
C ASP A 607 4.07 -9.05 1.44
N GLY A 608 4.20 -8.74 2.73
CA GLY A 608 4.11 -9.71 3.82
C GLY A 608 2.75 -10.41 3.91
N PHE A 609 1.70 -9.79 3.38
CA PHE A 609 0.38 -10.42 3.25
C PHE A 609 0.40 -11.70 2.40
N LEU A 610 1.39 -11.87 1.53
CA LEU A 610 1.60 -13.09 0.74
C LEU A 610 1.97 -14.30 1.60
N ALA A 611 2.53 -14.06 2.79
CA ALA A 611 2.69 -15.09 3.81
C ALA A 611 1.44 -15.23 4.69
N ALA A 612 0.83 -14.10 5.10
CA ALA A 612 -0.26 -14.10 6.07
C ALA A 612 -1.56 -14.72 5.53
N ILE A 613 -2.05 -14.28 4.37
CA ILE A 613 -3.39 -14.66 3.89
C ILE A 613 -3.51 -16.16 3.60
N PRO A 614 -2.59 -16.81 2.84
CA PRO A 614 -2.69 -18.25 2.59
C PRO A 614 -2.57 -19.08 3.88
N TRP A 615 -1.70 -18.64 4.81
CA TRP A 615 -1.55 -19.34 6.08
C TRP A 615 -2.83 -19.24 6.94
N LEU A 616 -3.49 -18.06 6.96
CA LEU A 616 -4.76 -17.89 7.66
C LEU A 616 -5.90 -18.63 6.98
N GLU A 617 -5.87 -18.76 5.65
CA GLU A 617 -6.84 -19.54 4.87
C GLU A 617 -6.84 -20.99 5.32
N ASP A 618 -5.67 -21.62 5.41
CA ASP A 618 -5.52 -22.98 5.94
C ASP A 618 -6.17 -23.13 7.33
N ARG A 619 -5.97 -22.15 8.22
CA ARG A 619 -6.55 -22.17 9.57
C ARG A 619 -8.07 -22.02 9.53
N LEU A 620 -8.59 -21.12 8.70
CA LEU A 620 -10.03 -20.93 8.51
C LEU A 620 -10.71 -22.16 7.88
N GLU A 621 -9.97 -22.98 7.11
CA GLU A 621 -10.42 -24.27 6.58
C GLU A 621 -10.20 -25.45 7.54
N GLY A 622 -9.65 -25.20 8.74
CA GLY A 622 -9.43 -26.23 9.75
C GLY A 622 -8.20 -27.12 9.48
N VAL A 623 -7.28 -26.70 8.61
CA VAL A 623 -6.01 -27.40 8.38
C VAL A 623 -5.10 -27.19 9.59
N PRO A 624 -4.68 -28.25 10.30
CA PRO A 624 -3.84 -28.13 11.49
C PRO A 624 -2.43 -27.63 11.13
N VAL A 625 -1.70 -27.13 12.13
CA VAL A 625 -0.26 -26.88 12.01
C VAL A 625 0.48 -28.14 12.47
N GLU A 626 1.30 -28.73 11.60
CA GLU A 626 1.94 -30.04 11.83
C GLU A 626 3.02 -30.03 12.94
N HIS A 627 3.52 -28.85 13.31
CA HIS A 627 4.60 -28.69 14.28
C HIS A 627 4.26 -27.59 15.28
N GLU A 628 4.50 -27.87 16.57
CA GLU A 628 4.29 -26.89 17.65
C GLU A 628 5.19 -25.68 17.46
N CYS A 629 6.48 -25.83 17.15
CA CYS A 629 7.32 -24.68 16.83
C CYS A 629 8.21 -24.92 15.62
N LYS A 630 7.97 -24.13 14.57
CA LYS A 630 8.72 -24.16 13.31
C LYS A 630 9.39 -22.81 13.10
N MET A 631 10.66 -22.84 12.70
CA MET A 631 11.41 -21.66 12.27
C MET A 631 11.91 -21.91 10.85
N SER A 632 11.74 -20.93 9.97
CA SER A 632 12.16 -21.03 8.57
C SER A 632 12.71 -19.71 8.06
N LYS A 633 13.64 -19.77 7.11
CA LYS A 633 14.26 -18.60 6.47
C LYS A 633 14.03 -18.66 4.96
N SER A 634 13.56 -17.56 4.36
CA SER A 634 13.25 -17.49 2.92
C SER A 634 13.59 -16.10 2.35
N PRO A 635 14.03 -15.99 1.09
CA PRO A 635 14.32 -14.70 0.45
C PRO A 635 13.08 -13.91 0.05
N VAL A 636 11.87 -14.49 0.08
CA VAL A 636 10.59 -13.81 -0.21
C VAL A 636 9.55 -14.35 0.78
N PRO A 637 8.52 -13.57 1.16
CA PRO A 637 7.35 -14.13 1.85
C PRO A 637 6.64 -15.11 0.92
N LEU A 638 7.17 -16.33 0.82
CA LEU A 638 6.61 -17.37 -0.03
C LEU A 638 5.42 -17.97 0.71
N SER A 639 4.26 -17.98 0.04
CA SER A 639 3.30 -19.05 0.27
C SER A 639 3.91 -20.33 -0.30
N ASP A 640 3.64 -21.47 0.33
CA ASP A 640 3.85 -22.75 -0.34
C ASP A 640 2.94 -22.76 -1.58
N SER A 641 3.56 -22.83 -2.76
CA SER A 641 2.95 -22.99 -4.10
C SER A 641 1.69 -22.17 -4.45
N GLY A 642 1.84 -21.08 -5.22
CA GLY A 642 0.81 -20.63 -6.19
C GLY A 642 0.20 -19.23 -6.01
N SER A 643 0.39 -18.53 -4.88
CA SER A 643 -0.36 -17.29 -4.59
C SER A 643 0.07 -16.06 -5.41
N LEU A 644 1.31 -16.03 -5.93
CA LEU A 644 1.76 -14.93 -6.78
C LEU A 644 0.96 -14.89 -8.10
N GLU A 645 0.40 -16.01 -8.57
CA GLU A 645 -0.43 -16.08 -9.77
C GLU A 645 -1.78 -15.38 -9.60
N ALA A 646 -2.37 -15.40 -8.40
CA ALA A 646 -3.65 -14.77 -8.08
C ALA A 646 -3.55 -13.24 -7.97
N LEU A 647 -2.52 -12.72 -7.29
CA LEU A 647 -2.40 -11.28 -7.01
C LEU A 647 -2.20 -10.41 -8.27
N LEU A 648 -1.41 -10.90 -9.22
CA LEU A 648 -1.03 -10.10 -10.38
C LEU A 648 -2.05 -10.14 -11.52
N GLY A 649 -3.13 -10.92 -11.36
CA GLY A 649 -4.29 -10.87 -12.23
C GLY A 649 -5.32 -9.80 -11.82
N THR A 650 -5.40 -9.45 -10.53
CA THR A 650 -6.48 -8.63 -9.95
C THR A 650 -6.06 -7.18 -9.66
N VAL A 651 -4.80 -6.95 -9.28
CA VAL A 651 -4.38 -5.65 -8.75
C VAL A 651 -3.56 -4.86 -9.76
N GLY A 652 -4.20 -3.93 -10.49
CA GLY A 652 -3.56 -2.99 -11.41
C GLY A 652 -2.77 -1.86 -10.72
N VAL A 653 -2.00 -2.16 -9.67
CA VAL A 653 -1.16 -1.19 -8.93
C VAL A 653 0.27 -1.26 -9.46
N ASP A 654 0.82 -0.10 -9.84
CA ASP A 654 2.20 0.02 -10.30
C ASP A 654 3.14 -0.08 -9.09
N ILE A 655 3.86 -1.20 -8.99
CA ILE A 655 4.83 -1.49 -7.93
C ILE A 655 5.96 -0.44 -7.90
N GLY A 656 6.19 0.27 -9.01
CA GLY A 656 7.19 1.34 -9.10
C GLY A 656 6.94 2.51 -8.14
N ASP A 657 5.67 2.89 -7.92
CA ASP A 657 5.31 4.00 -7.03
C ASP A 657 5.47 3.63 -5.55
N VAL A 658 5.20 2.37 -5.20
CA VAL A 658 5.30 1.87 -3.82
C VAL A 658 6.76 1.59 -3.46
N LEU A 659 7.52 0.93 -4.32
CA LEU A 659 8.96 0.69 -4.11
C LEU A 659 9.78 1.99 -4.14
N GLY A 660 9.38 2.96 -4.99
CA GLY A 660 9.99 4.28 -5.04
C GLY A 660 9.87 5.04 -3.72
N THR A 661 8.73 4.91 -3.04
CA THR A 661 8.46 5.52 -1.72
C THR A 661 9.24 4.84 -0.59
N ILE A 662 9.52 3.54 -0.71
CA ILE A 662 10.01 2.68 0.38
C ILE A 662 11.53 2.52 0.41
N LEU A 663 12.22 2.58 -0.73
CA LEU A 663 13.68 2.43 -0.76
C LEU A 663 14.44 3.64 -0.17
N ASN A 664 13.71 4.66 0.28
CA ASN A 664 14.18 6.03 0.42
C ASN A 664 13.66 6.77 1.68
N LEU A 665 12.98 6.03 2.55
CA LEU A 665 12.86 6.27 3.99
C LEU A 665 13.83 5.33 4.70
#